data_AF-A0A321LY58-F1
#
_entry.id   AF-A0A321LY58-F1
#
_cell.length_a   1.000
_cell.length_b   1.000
_cell.length_c   1.000
_cell.angle_alpha   90.00
_cell.angle_beta   90.00
_cell.angle_gamma   90.00
#
_symmetry.space_group_name_H-M   'P 1'
#
loop_
_entity.id
_entity.type
_entity.pdbx_description
1 polymer ?
#
loop_
_entity_poly.entity_id
_entity_poly.type
_entity_poly.pdbx_seq_one_letter_code
_entity_poly.pdbx_strand_id
1 'polypeptide(L)'
;MRHILICGIESLLGSHLAGHCLRTTDDRIFYRFGISEKLPEKQICELVCQAACQSGEIKALRPEELTNRLLWLDQDLDIHQDGQISKTIDEVWYCADGMSGGDSIEIEGLISACAARGAKEFNYVRFEEENCGTVQAKEEVSDYLISQWCMSHDVGYRIFRTPLLPGNVQSRQAASRFSRFLLVLHSFKQEIEERCPQYFDFHALRCLVQEGAAVNLITAAQASESLLRVAHTNGTINSSFSAVNPQDTPVWSLCERIGVAYGLGLLPVRDFGALNAIDRVFHERTEGGFGFLPGTAPPPGYFQADSAQLDEDTQIAIFESIRRSQDDAAKARKRRVANLPARLREKTISINGTELNYYVGGSGAQSVVLLNALGQKMECWHRLIDELAENYTVITWEPRGTASPPPPFGLADQVNDLDAILQQEVVEKCHLVGWCTGAKVAIDFYLRRPSVVTSMAFLNSTFKCDGSPEELDSPYERNMESLCRMLVRKPVMAASVMKNLQSPPEQDELEFLNGPATEDLSVSVLSLMNINLRSYVVAPFKTEATTANYAHQLVDFWSHDSRGKASEVQIPVLLMAAEYDQVAAPASSEIAAGRFPNARYIFVKGATHYCLYDRADFVADLLRKFFADPEELPVALRAQEAMAQA
;
A
#
# COMPACT_ATOMS: atom_id res chain seq x y z
N MET A 1 19.13 -10.10 37.37
CA MET A 1 19.17 -9.98 35.90
C MET A 1 18.53 -11.22 35.34
N ARG A 2 17.29 -11.06 34.83
CA ARG A 2 16.57 -12.12 34.11
C ARG A 2 16.91 -12.06 32.63
N HIS A 3 16.76 -13.19 31.96
CA HIS A 3 16.78 -13.33 30.52
C HIS A 3 15.34 -13.53 30.04
N ILE A 4 14.78 -12.50 29.39
CA ILE A 4 13.39 -12.49 28.94
C ILE A 4 13.38 -12.63 27.42
N LEU A 5 12.62 -13.59 26.89
CA LEU A 5 12.37 -13.71 25.45
C LEU A 5 11.06 -13.01 25.09
N ILE A 6 11.08 -12.10 24.11
CA ILE A 6 9.89 -11.44 23.55
C ILE A 6 9.72 -11.86 22.09
N CYS A 7 8.66 -12.61 21.81
CA CYS A 7 8.23 -12.94 20.45
C CYS A 7 7.20 -11.92 19.97
N GLY A 8 7.43 -11.32 18.80
CA GLY A 8 6.61 -10.22 18.28
C GLY A 8 7.05 -8.85 18.80
N ILE A 9 8.35 -8.62 18.95
CA ILE A 9 8.90 -7.34 19.47
C ILE A 9 8.57 -6.14 18.57
N GLU A 10 8.36 -6.38 17.28
CA GLU A 10 7.97 -5.39 16.28
C GLU A 10 6.53 -4.89 16.46
N SER A 11 5.72 -5.59 17.26
CA SER A 11 4.38 -5.13 17.62
C SER A 11 4.44 -3.92 18.55
N LEU A 12 3.34 -3.15 18.57
CA LEU A 12 3.22 -2.00 19.46
C LEU A 12 3.37 -2.43 20.93
N LEU A 13 2.76 -3.55 21.34
CA LEU A 13 2.86 -4.03 22.72
C LEU A 13 4.24 -4.64 23.03
N GLY A 14 4.79 -5.46 22.14
CA GLY A 14 6.08 -6.12 22.33
C GLY A 14 7.22 -5.12 22.53
N SER A 15 7.25 -4.06 21.73
CA SER A 15 8.23 -2.97 21.88
C SER A 15 8.07 -2.19 23.20
N HIS A 16 6.85 -1.97 23.68
CA HIS A 16 6.60 -1.34 24.98
C HIS A 16 6.99 -2.24 26.15
N LEU A 17 6.72 -3.55 26.09
CA LEU A 17 7.18 -4.51 27.09
C LEU A 17 8.72 -4.54 27.17
N ALA A 18 9.39 -4.61 26.02
CA ALA A 18 10.85 -4.56 25.94
C ALA A 18 11.39 -3.25 26.52
N GLY A 19 10.85 -2.12 26.07
CA GLY A 19 11.25 -0.79 26.51
C GLY A 19 11.05 -0.57 28.01
N HIS A 20 9.93 -1.05 28.56
CA HIS A 20 9.67 -0.97 29.99
C HIS A 20 10.68 -1.78 30.79
N CYS A 21 10.91 -3.05 30.45
CA CYS A 21 11.88 -3.91 31.15
C CYS A 21 13.30 -3.32 31.07
N LEU A 22 13.73 -2.89 29.89
CA LEU A 22 15.06 -2.30 29.69
C LEU A 22 15.26 -1.01 30.49
N ARG A 23 14.18 -0.27 30.76
CA ARG A 23 14.19 0.99 31.52
C ARG A 23 14.20 0.76 33.04
N THR A 24 13.48 -0.24 33.54
CA THR A 24 13.21 -0.40 34.98
C THR A 24 14.06 -1.46 35.66
N THR A 25 14.66 -2.36 34.91
CA THR A 25 15.50 -3.45 35.45
C THR A 25 16.83 -3.54 34.70
N ASP A 26 17.75 -4.37 35.20
CA ASP A 26 18.99 -4.75 34.49
C ASP A 26 18.77 -5.99 33.59
N ASP A 27 17.53 -6.31 33.23
CA ASP A 27 17.23 -7.52 32.46
C ASP A 27 17.83 -7.47 31.04
N ARG A 28 18.04 -8.66 30.47
CA ARG A 28 18.41 -8.86 29.07
C ARG A 28 17.20 -9.37 28.30
N ILE A 29 16.87 -8.69 27.23
CA ILE A 29 15.78 -9.01 26.30
C ILE A 29 16.36 -9.73 25.09
N PHE A 30 15.93 -10.98 24.89
CA PHE A 30 16.05 -11.70 23.63
C PHE A 30 14.78 -11.46 22.82
N TYR A 31 14.90 -11.35 21.50
CA TYR A 31 13.71 -11.14 20.68
C TYR A 31 13.66 -11.98 19.42
N ARG A 32 12.42 -12.30 19.02
CA ARG A 32 12.06 -12.93 17.74
C ARG A 32 10.94 -12.12 17.07
N PHE A 33 10.92 -12.15 15.75
CA PHE A 33 9.82 -11.62 14.96
C PHE A 33 8.63 -12.58 14.97
N GLY A 34 7.42 -12.04 15.01
CA GLY A 34 6.18 -12.76 14.73
C GLY A 34 5.78 -12.71 13.25
N ILE A 35 6.34 -11.77 12.48
CA ILE A 35 6.08 -11.58 11.04
C ILE A 35 7.23 -12.17 10.21
N SER A 36 6.92 -12.63 8.99
CA SER A 36 7.89 -13.17 8.03
C SER A 36 8.94 -12.15 7.54
N GLU A 37 8.72 -10.84 7.70
CA GLU A 37 9.65 -9.81 7.25
C GLU A 37 10.51 -9.28 8.41
N LYS A 38 11.80 -9.59 8.38
CA LYS A 38 12.79 -9.20 9.38
C LYS A 38 13.08 -7.70 9.29
N LEU A 39 12.77 -6.93 10.34
CA LEU A 39 13.21 -5.54 10.41
C LEU A 39 14.71 -5.43 10.69
N PRO A 40 15.43 -4.45 10.12
CA PRO A 40 16.81 -4.14 10.49
C PRO A 40 16.95 -3.88 11.99
N GLU A 41 18.02 -4.40 12.61
CA GLU A 41 18.28 -4.28 14.05
C GLU A 41 18.24 -2.83 14.56
N LYS A 42 18.74 -1.89 13.74
CA LYS A 42 18.69 -0.46 14.04
C LYS A 42 17.27 0.05 14.21
N GLN A 43 16.33 -0.38 13.35
CA GLN A 43 14.92 0.02 13.44
C GLN A 43 14.27 -0.55 14.70
N ILE A 44 14.61 -1.79 15.08
CA ILE A 44 14.12 -2.38 16.33
C ILE A 44 14.64 -1.62 17.55
N CYS A 45 15.92 -1.24 17.57
CA CYS A 45 16.47 -0.41 18.65
C CYS A 45 15.74 0.94 18.74
N GLU A 46 15.50 1.60 17.60
CA GLU A 46 14.77 2.86 17.54
C GLU A 46 13.33 2.70 18.03
N LEU A 47 12.63 1.63 17.62
CA LEU A 47 11.27 1.30 18.04
C LEU A 47 11.19 1.11 19.56
N VAL A 48 12.08 0.30 20.15
CA VAL A 48 12.12 0.04 21.60
C VAL A 48 12.46 1.31 22.39
N CYS A 49 13.41 2.12 21.91
CA CYS A 49 13.73 3.41 22.51
C CYS A 49 12.53 4.38 22.49
N GLN A 50 11.80 4.45 21.37
CA GLN A 50 10.61 5.28 21.24
C GLN A 50 9.50 4.84 22.21
N ALA A 51 9.22 3.55 22.27
CA ALA A 51 8.22 2.97 23.17
C ALA A 51 8.55 3.26 24.65
N ALA A 52 9.83 3.16 25.03
CA ALA A 52 10.28 3.46 26.38
C ALA A 52 10.11 4.94 26.77
N CYS A 53 10.30 5.87 25.83
CA CYS A 53 10.13 7.31 26.06
C CYS A 53 8.67 7.72 26.28
N GLN A 54 7.71 6.98 25.73
CA GLN A 54 6.28 7.27 25.87
C GLN A 54 5.69 6.82 27.23
N SER A 55 6.48 6.18 28.08
CA SER A 55 6.05 5.59 29.36
C SER A 55 6.35 6.47 30.60
N GLY A 56 6.50 7.80 30.46
CA GLY A 56 6.67 8.75 31.58
C GLY A 56 8.12 9.13 31.99
N GLU A 57 8.25 10.07 32.96
CA GLU A 57 9.41 10.90 33.38
C GLU A 57 10.65 10.16 33.97
N ILE A 58 11.13 9.10 33.33
CA ILE A 58 12.44 8.49 33.67
C ILE A 58 13.36 8.57 32.45
N LYS A 59 14.68 8.65 32.69
CA LYS A 59 15.77 8.79 31.69
C LYS A 59 15.46 8.07 30.38
N ALA A 60 15.46 8.83 29.28
CA ALA A 60 15.30 8.30 27.92
C ALA A 60 16.38 7.26 27.61
N LEU A 61 15.95 6.09 27.14
CA LEU A 61 16.82 5.02 26.64
C LEU A 61 17.44 5.44 25.32
N ARG A 62 18.77 5.28 25.19
CA ARG A 62 19.49 5.53 23.94
C ARG A 62 19.85 4.21 23.25
N PRO A 63 19.93 4.17 21.91
CA PRO A 63 20.31 2.94 21.19
C PRO A 63 21.65 2.34 21.66
N GLU A 64 22.61 3.19 22.03
CA GLU A 64 23.92 2.78 22.58
C GLU A 64 23.81 2.00 23.90
N GLU A 65 22.74 2.23 24.67
CA GLU A 65 22.48 1.54 25.95
C GLU A 65 21.86 0.14 25.73
N LEU A 66 21.43 -0.16 24.49
CA LEU A 66 20.77 -1.42 24.12
C LEU A 66 21.74 -2.52 23.63
N THR A 67 22.93 -2.14 23.16
CA THR A 67 23.89 -2.99 22.40
C THR A 67 24.31 -4.30 23.10
N ASN A 68 24.04 -4.48 24.40
CA ASN A 68 24.29 -5.73 25.15
C ASN A 68 23.09 -6.24 25.95
N ARG A 69 21.93 -5.62 25.77
CA ARG A 69 20.72 -5.88 26.56
C ARG A 69 19.51 -6.21 25.69
N LEU A 70 19.52 -5.83 24.41
CA LEU A 70 18.54 -6.22 23.42
C LEU A 70 19.25 -7.06 22.36
N LEU A 71 18.91 -8.35 22.27
CA LEU A 71 19.65 -9.33 21.47
C LEU A 71 18.71 -10.14 20.58
N TRP A 72 19.01 -10.19 19.29
CA TRP A 72 18.27 -11.02 18.35
C TRP A 72 18.53 -12.51 18.62
N LEU A 73 17.47 -13.33 18.55
CA LEU A 73 17.54 -14.78 18.62
C LEU A 73 17.16 -15.36 17.24
N ASP A 74 18.04 -16.18 16.65
CA ASP A 74 17.81 -16.79 15.33
C ASP A 74 16.71 -17.87 15.36
N GLN A 75 16.17 -18.22 14.19
CA GLN A 75 15.04 -19.13 13.99
C GLN A 75 15.34 -20.56 14.46
N ASP A 76 16.57 -21.01 14.23
CA ASP A 76 17.09 -22.23 14.80
C ASP A 76 17.50 -21.94 16.24
N LEU A 77 16.69 -22.41 17.17
CA LEU A 77 17.14 -22.51 18.56
C LEU A 77 18.38 -23.44 18.68
N ASP A 78 18.84 -24.09 17.59
CA ASP A 78 20.07 -24.86 17.50
C ASP A 78 21.34 -24.00 17.49
N ILE A 79 22.20 -24.28 18.47
CA ILE A 79 23.57 -23.77 18.54
C ILE A 79 24.48 -24.85 17.96
N HIS A 80 24.93 -24.67 16.71
CA HIS A 80 26.23 -25.18 16.30
C HIS A 80 26.86 -24.27 15.25
N GLN A 81 27.50 -23.19 15.72
CA GLN A 81 28.80 -22.74 15.26
C GLN A 81 29.35 -21.71 16.25
N ASP A 82 30.59 -21.94 16.69
CA ASP A 82 31.42 -21.06 17.52
C ASP A 82 30.94 -20.70 18.94
N GLY A 83 30.92 -21.72 19.83
CA GLY A 83 31.58 -21.65 21.14
C GLY A 83 31.12 -20.65 22.22
N GLN A 84 30.16 -19.77 21.99
CA GLN A 84 29.55 -18.89 23.00
C GLN A 84 28.09 -18.68 22.64
N ILE A 85 27.15 -19.47 23.17
CA ILE A 85 26.13 -19.01 24.12
C ILE A 85 25.34 -20.24 24.62
N SER A 86 25.58 -20.69 25.84
CA SER A 86 24.60 -21.45 26.65
C SER A 86 23.86 -20.40 27.48
N LYS A 87 22.67 -19.96 27.05
CA LYS A 87 21.90 -18.96 27.80
C LYS A 87 20.57 -19.56 28.24
N THR A 88 20.36 -19.53 29.56
CA THR A 88 19.07 -19.84 30.17
C THR A 88 18.07 -18.73 29.83
N ILE A 89 16.85 -19.08 29.44
CA ILE A 89 15.73 -18.14 29.34
C ILE A 89 14.92 -18.30 30.63
N ASP A 90 14.60 -17.22 31.33
CA ASP A 90 13.85 -17.29 32.59
C ASP A 90 12.33 -17.16 32.33
N GLU A 91 11.98 -16.27 31.40
CA GLU A 91 10.61 -15.81 31.16
C GLU A 91 10.38 -15.57 29.66
N VAL A 92 9.21 -15.96 29.16
CA VAL A 92 8.83 -15.78 27.75
C VAL A 92 7.57 -14.91 27.67
N TRP A 93 7.57 -13.95 26.75
CA TRP A 93 6.42 -13.15 26.35
C TRP A 93 6.14 -13.41 24.88
N TYR A 94 4.96 -13.96 24.60
CA TYR A 94 4.49 -14.19 23.25
C TYR A 94 3.39 -13.18 22.94
N CYS A 95 3.68 -12.18 22.11
CA CYS A 95 2.72 -11.17 21.67
C CYS A 95 2.09 -11.59 20.35
N ALA A 96 0.90 -12.20 20.42
CA ALA A 96 0.11 -12.53 19.24
C ALA A 96 -0.60 -11.26 18.71
N ASP A 97 0.02 -10.60 17.74
CA ASP A 97 -0.65 -9.54 16.97
C ASP A 97 -1.59 -10.19 15.94
N GLY A 98 -2.80 -9.65 15.76
CA GLY A 98 -3.99 -10.32 15.20
C GLY A 98 -3.90 -10.83 13.75
N MET A 99 -2.75 -10.74 13.10
CA MET A 99 -2.51 -11.21 11.72
C MET A 99 -1.41 -12.27 11.62
N SER A 100 -0.68 -12.53 12.71
CA SER A 100 0.47 -13.42 12.75
C SER A 100 0.45 -14.33 13.98
N GLY A 101 -0.71 -14.91 14.30
CA GLY A 101 -0.73 -16.08 15.16
C GLY A 101 0.20 -17.13 14.56
N GLY A 102 1.24 -17.51 15.31
CA GLY A 102 2.08 -18.66 14.94
C GLY A 102 1.17 -19.87 14.80
N ASP A 103 1.48 -20.74 13.85
CA ASP A 103 0.69 -21.97 13.72
C ASP A 103 0.80 -22.77 15.04
N SER A 104 -0.22 -23.56 15.37
CA SER A 104 -0.28 -24.30 16.65
C SER A 104 1.02 -25.06 16.98
N ILE A 105 1.64 -25.63 15.94
CA ILE A 105 2.92 -26.34 15.97
C ILE A 105 4.10 -25.43 16.37
N GLU A 106 4.11 -24.17 15.92
CA GLU A 106 5.18 -23.23 16.20
C GLU A 106 5.18 -22.80 17.67
N ILE A 107 4.00 -22.53 18.24
CA ILE A 107 3.88 -22.10 19.63
C ILE A 107 4.21 -23.26 20.59
N GLU A 108 3.72 -24.47 20.31
CA GLU A 108 4.07 -25.66 21.10
C GLU A 108 5.58 -25.94 21.05
N GLY A 109 6.18 -25.88 19.85
CA GLY A 109 7.62 -26.03 19.66
C GLY A 109 8.43 -24.98 20.41
N LEU A 110 7.97 -23.73 20.42
CA LEU A 110 8.59 -22.64 21.18
C LEU A 110 8.53 -22.88 22.68
N ILE A 111 7.38 -23.28 23.23
CA ILE A 111 7.22 -23.61 24.66
C ILE A 111 8.19 -24.72 25.04
N SER A 112 8.22 -25.81 24.27
CA SER A 112 9.11 -26.95 24.50
C SER A 112 10.59 -26.55 24.51
N ALA A 113 11.01 -25.78 23.49
CA ALA A 113 12.40 -25.35 23.35
C ALA A 113 12.83 -24.33 24.42
N CYS A 114 11.92 -23.46 24.88
CA CYS A 114 12.17 -22.53 25.98
C CYS A 114 12.24 -23.26 27.33
N ALA A 115 11.37 -24.24 27.57
CA ALA A 115 11.40 -25.09 28.77
C ALA A 115 12.73 -25.85 28.88
N ALA A 116 13.22 -26.43 27.77
CA ALA A 116 14.53 -27.07 27.71
C ALA A 116 15.71 -26.12 28.04
N ARG A 117 15.50 -24.80 27.96
CA ARG A 117 16.46 -23.74 28.31
C ARG A 117 16.20 -23.11 29.68
N GLY A 118 15.33 -23.71 30.49
CA GLY A 118 15.08 -23.31 31.88
C GLY A 118 14.00 -22.27 32.07
N ALA A 119 13.19 -21.97 31.05
CA ALA A 119 12.07 -21.05 31.19
C ALA A 119 11.06 -21.59 32.18
N LYS A 120 10.67 -20.78 33.16
CA LYS A 120 9.70 -21.15 34.20
C LYS A 120 8.33 -20.51 33.99
N GLU A 121 8.30 -19.44 33.21
CA GLU A 121 7.11 -18.62 33.00
C GLU A 121 6.88 -18.35 31.51
N PHE A 122 5.65 -18.57 31.07
CA PHE A 122 5.20 -18.28 29.71
C PHE A 122 3.98 -17.34 29.75
N ASN A 123 4.17 -16.11 29.31
CA ASN A 123 3.13 -15.09 29.23
C ASN A 123 2.63 -15.00 27.78
N TYR A 124 1.44 -15.54 27.53
CA TYR A 124 0.78 -15.48 26.23
C TYR A 124 -0.14 -14.25 26.19
N VAL A 125 0.13 -13.30 25.29
CA VAL A 125 -0.65 -12.08 25.16
C VAL A 125 -1.38 -12.07 23.83
N ARG A 126 -2.69 -11.84 23.85
CA ARG A 126 -3.55 -11.83 22.68
C ARG A 126 -4.42 -10.59 22.61
N PHE A 127 -4.60 -10.09 21.38
CA PHE A 127 -5.52 -9.02 21.06
C PHE A 127 -6.95 -9.53 20.84
N GLU A 128 -7.92 -8.76 21.33
CA GLU A 128 -9.35 -9.00 21.13
C GLU A 128 -9.83 -8.41 19.79
N GLU A 129 -9.37 -8.99 18.67
CA GLU A 129 -10.05 -8.83 17.36
C GLU A 129 -10.74 -10.17 17.06
N GLU A 130 -12.02 -10.34 17.44
CA GLU A 130 -12.75 -11.57 17.13
C GLU A 130 -13.21 -11.60 15.66
N ASN A 131 -13.05 -12.79 15.06
CA ASN A 131 -13.54 -13.25 13.76
C ASN A 131 -14.79 -12.55 13.20
N CYS A 132 -14.61 -11.50 12.40
CA CYS A 132 -15.57 -11.18 11.34
C CYS A 132 -15.22 -12.00 10.10
N GLY A 133 -16.00 -13.06 9.87
CA GLY A 133 -15.75 -14.07 8.85
C GLY A 133 -15.65 -13.49 7.44
N THR A 134 -14.44 -13.46 6.89
CA THR A 134 -14.16 -13.74 5.48
C THR A 134 -12.70 -14.16 5.31
N VAL A 135 -12.51 -15.21 4.49
CA VAL A 135 -11.29 -15.81 3.92
C VAL A 135 -10.15 -16.18 4.90
N GLN A 136 -10.05 -17.48 5.17
CA GLN A 136 -8.91 -18.18 5.80
C GLN A 136 -8.41 -17.59 7.14
N ALA A 137 -9.26 -17.57 8.17
CA ALA A 137 -8.75 -17.53 9.53
C ALA A 137 -7.95 -18.83 9.77
N LYS A 138 -6.63 -18.71 9.97
CA LYS A 138 -5.83 -19.82 10.55
C LYS A 138 -6.53 -20.28 11.83
N GLU A 139 -6.60 -21.59 12.08
CA GLU A 139 -7.18 -22.13 13.32
C GLU A 139 -6.52 -21.45 14.53
N GLU A 140 -7.28 -20.62 15.22
CA GLU A 140 -6.76 -19.87 16.36
C GLU A 140 -6.44 -20.83 17.51
N VAL A 141 -5.23 -20.75 18.05
CA VAL A 141 -4.83 -21.57 19.19
C VAL A 141 -5.65 -21.16 20.42
N SER A 142 -6.40 -22.12 20.97
CA SER A 142 -7.23 -21.87 22.15
C SER A 142 -6.39 -21.64 23.43
N ASP A 143 -6.91 -20.81 24.34
CA ASP A 143 -6.34 -20.56 25.67
C ASP A 143 -6.08 -21.89 26.43
N TYR A 144 -6.96 -22.88 26.22
CA TYR A 144 -6.84 -24.21 26.78
C TYR A 144 -5.59 -24.94 26.27
N LEU A 145 -5.31 -24.93 24.96
CA LEU A 145 -4.13 -25.60 24.40
C LEU A 145 -2.82 -24.99 24.94
N ILE A 146 -2.73 -23.66 25.00
CA ILE A 146 -1.59 -22.96 25.60
C ILE A 146 -1.36 -23.44 27.04
N SER A 147 -2.43 -23.50 27.84
CA SER A 147 -2.32 -23.98 29.22
C SER A 147 -1.82 -25.43 29.30
N GLN A 148 -2.32 -26.32 28.44
CA GLN A 148 -1.92 -27.74 28.42
C GLN A 148 -0.44 -27.90 28.00
N TRP A 149 0.00 -27.20 26.97
CA TRP A 149 1.39 -27.28 26.50
C TRP A 149 2.38 -26.79 27.57
N CYS A 150 2.09 -25.66 28.22
CA CYS A 150 2.90 -25.15 29.32
C CYS A 150 2.96 -26.16 30.49
N MET A 151 1.81 -26.69 30.92
CA MET A 151 1.75 -27.68 32.01
C MET A 151 2.50 -28.98 31.67
N SER A 152 2.43 -29.44 30.41
CA SER A 152 3.14 -30.65 29.96
C SER A 152 4.68 -30.53 29.99
N HIS A 153 5.19 -29.29 30.00
CA HIS A 153 6.62 -28.97 30.04
C HIS A 153 7.07 -28.39 31.38
N ASP A 154 6.23 -28.45 32.43
CA ASP A 154 6.49 -27.88 33.77
C ASP A 154 6.78 -26.36 33.75
N VAL A 155 6.11 -25.64 32.85
CA VAL A 155 6.19 -24.18 32.71
C VAL A 155 4.90 -23.56 33.24
N GLY A 156 5.01 -22.61 34.15
CA GLY A 156 3.87 -21.81 34.62
C GLY A 156 3.40 -20.85 33.52
N TYR A 157 2.10 -20.63 33.38
CA TYR A 157 1.58 -19.77 32.31
C TYR A 157 0.77 -18.58 32.82
N ARG A 158 0.69 -17.52 32.02
CA ARG A 158 -0.33 -16.47 32.15
C ARG A 158 -0.91 -16.18 30.78
N ILE A 159 -2.21 -16.01 30.70
CA ILE A 159 -2.89 -15.62 29.47
C ILE A 159 -3.44 -14.21 29.64
N PHE A 160 -3.02 -13.31 28.78
CA PHE A 160 -3.39 -11.91 28.81
C PHE A 160 -4.24 -11.54 27.61
N ARG A 161 -5.34 -10.84 27.86
CA ARG A 161 -6.12 -10.17 26.81
C ARG A 161 -5.95 -8.66 26.90
N THR A 162 -5.69 -8.05 25.75
CA THR A 162 -5.69 -6.59 25.60
C THR A 162 -6.75 -6.17 24.59
N PRO A 163 -7.44 -5.04 24.84
CA PRO A 163 -8.37 -4.47 23.90
C PRO A 163 -7.59 -3.75 22.79
N LEU A 164 -8.25 -2.88 22.05
CA LEU A 164 -7.61 -2.13 20.98
C LEU A 164 -6.53 -1.17 21.52
N LEU A 165 -5.32 -1.27 20.97
CA LEU A 165 -4.16 -0.44 21.32
C LEU A 165 -3.87 0.58 20.20
N PRO A 166 -4.42 1.80 20.26
CA PRO A 166 -4.10 2.83 19.27
C PRO A 166 -2.64 3.27 19.41
N GLY A 167 -1.91 3.31 18.30
CA GLY A 167 -0.53 3.78 18.27
C GLY A 167 0.08 3.83 16.87
N ASN A 168 1.28 4.40 16.79
CA ASN A 168 2.05 4.46 15.56
C ASN A 168 2.61 3.08 15.21
N VAL A 169 2.30 2.61 14.01
CA VAL A 169 2.85 1.34 13.50
C VAL A 169 3.93 1.65 12.46
N GLN A 170 5.10 1.01 12.59
CA GLN A 170 6.21 1.21 11.66
C GLN A 170 6.09 0.35 10.39
N SER A 171 5.36 -0.77 10.43
CA SER A 171 5.13 -1.67 9.29
C SER A 171 3.64 -1.83 8.99
N ARG A 172 3.25 -1.69 7.71
CA ARG A 172 1.87 -1.92 7.25
C ARG A 172 1.41 -3.37 7.40
N GLN A 173 2.34 -4.31 7.24
CA GLN A 173 2.05 -5.74 7.40
C GLN A 173 1.74 -6.07 8.86
N ALA A 174 2.45 -5.42 9.79
CA ALA A 174 2.29 -5.55 11.24
C ALA A 174 1.08 -4.79 11.83
N ALA A 175 0.37 -4.00 11.03
CA ALA A 175 -0.70 -3.16 11.54
C ALA A 175 -1.97 -3.99 11.84
N SER A 176 -2.56 -3.79 13.02
CA SER A 176 -3.92 -4.25 13.35
C SER A 176 -4.95 -3.73 12.34
N ARG A 177 -6.16 -4.33 12.28
CA ARG A 177 -7.22 -3.84 11.37
C ARG A 177 -7.56 -2.38 11.65
N PHE A 178 -7.58 -1.98 12.91
CA PHE A 178 -7.81 -0.59 13.29
C PHE A 178 -6.65 0.35 12.91
N SER A 179 -5.40 -0.07 13.09
CA SER A 179 -4.25 0.72 12.62
C SER A 179 -4.26 0.87 11.09
N ARG A 180 -4.64 -0.18 10.35
CA ARG A 180 -4.85 -0.12 8.89
C ARG A 180 -5.99 0.83 8.54
N PHE A 181 -7.11 0.79 9.26
CA PHE A 181 -8.20 1.75 9.08
C PHE A 181 -7.70 3.19 9.20
N LEU A 182 -6.91 3.52 10.22
CA LEU A 182 -6.35 4.87 10.40
C LEU A 182 -5.35 5.26 9.29
N LEU A 183 -4.54 4.31 8.80
CA LEU A 183 -3.63 4.53 7.66
C LEU A 183 -4.40 4.79 6.36
N VAL A 184 -5.47 4.02 6.12
CA VAL A 184 -6.34 4.20 4.96
C VAL A 184 -7.12 5.50 5.07
N LEU A 185 -7.62 5.86 6.26
CA LEU A 185 -8.31 7.14 6.50
C LEU A 185 -7.41 8.33 6.13
N HIS A 186 -6.17 8.32 6.60
CA HIS A 186 -5.19 9.37 6.29
C HIS A 186 -4.93 9.50 4.78
N SER A 187 -4.55 8.38 4.15
CA SER A 187 -4.16 8.36 2.73
C SER A 187 -5.35 8.60 1.81
N PHE A 188 -6.53 8.08 2.13
CA PHE A 188 -7.77 8.31 1.37
C PHE A 188 -8.23 9.76 1.48
N LYS A 189 -8.17 10.38 2.68
CA LYS A 189 -8.46 11.80 2.84
C LYS A 189 -7.58 12.64 1.90
N GLN A 190 -6.27 12.38 1.90
CA GLN A 190 -5.32 13.07 1.02
C GLN A 190 -5.62 12.84 -0.46
N GLU A 191 -5.92 11.59 -0.86
CA GLU A 191 -6.26 11.26 -2.26
C GLU A 191 -7.49 12.04 -2.75
N ILE A 192 -8.55 12.13 -1.94
CA ILE A 192 -9.76 12.88 -2.29
C ILE A 192 -9.47 14.39 -2.32
N GLU A 193 -8.72 14.94 -1.37
CA GLU A 193 -8.37 16.37 -1.35
C GLU A 193 -7.41 16.79 -2.47
N GLU A 194 -6.54 15.87 -2.93
CA GLU A 194 -5.71 16.08 -4.11
C GLU A 194 -6.50 16.08 -5.42
N ARG A 195 -7.75 15.56 -5.41
CA ARG A 195 -8.68 15.61 -6.55
C ARG A 195 -9.66 16.78 -6.44
N CYS A 196 -10.24 16.97 -5.25
CA CYS A 196 -11.22 18.00 -4.92
C CYS A 196 -10.84 18.64 -3.58
N PRO A 197 -10.06 19.74 -3.60
CA PRO A 197 -9.70 20.46 -2.39
C PRO A 197 -10.94 20.85 -1.58
N GLN A 198 -10.86 20.78 -0.25
CA GLN A 198 -11.94 21.17 0.67
C GLN A 198 -13.19 20.28 0.63
N TYR A 199 -13.17 19.14 -0.05
CA TYR A 199 -14.31 18.21 -0.07
C TYR A 199 -14.82 17.89 1.35
N PHE A 200 -13.92 17.55 2.27
CA PHE A 200 -14.27 17.19 3.64
C PHE A 200 -14.63 18.37 4.55
N ASP A 201 -14.49 19.61 4.09
CA ASP A 201 -14.98 20.79 4.81
C ASP A 201 -16.52 20.86 4.76
N PHE A 202 -17.13 20.25 3.72
CA PHE A 202 -18.57 20.29 3.47
C PHE A 202 -19.25 18.91 3.48
N HIS A 203 -18.47 17.84 3.35
CA HIS A 203 -18.98 16.47 3.25
C HIS A 203 -18.31 15.55 4.26
N ALA A 204 -19.11 14.87 5.06
CA ALA A 204 -18.62 13.85 5.98
C ALA A 204 -18.39 12.50 5.27
N LEU A 205 -17.39 11.76 5.74
CA LEU A 205 -17.14 10.37 5.38
C LEU A 205 -18.00 9.46 6.26
N ARG A 206 -18.74 8.53 5.65
CA ARG A 206 -19.67 7.64 6.37
C ARG A 206 -19.10 6.26 6.61
N CYS A 207 -19.24 5.77 7.85
CA CYS A 207 -18.77 4.44 8.26
C CYS A 207 -19.94 3.57 8.73
N LEU A 208 -20.11 2.39 8.14
CA LEU A 208 -21.04 1.38 8.67
C LEU A 208 -20.63 0.95 10.06
N VAL A 209 -21.61 0.91 10.95
CA VAL A 209 -21.46 0.45 12.32
C VAL A 209 -22.61 -0.49 12.70
N GLN A 210 -22.31 -1.44 13.57
CA GLN A 210 -23.35 -2.27 14.18
C GLN A 210 -24.08 -1.48 15.27
N GLU A 211 -25.35 -1.83 15.50
CA GLU A 211 -26.13 -1.20 16.57
C GLU A 211 -25.55 -1.54 17.95
N GLY A 212 -25.35 -0.51 18.79
CA GLY A 212 -24.78 -0.68 20.13
C GLY A 212 -23.28 -0.97 20.16
N ALA A 213 -22.57 -0.89 19.01
CA ALA A 213 -21.14 -1.14 18.96
C ALA A 213 -20.36 -0.16 19.86
N ALA A 214 -19.43 -0.71 20.64
CA ALA A 214 -18.53 0.01 21.51
C ALA A 214 -17.18 -0.71 21.56
N VAL A 215 -16.11 0.05 21.71
CA VAL A 215 -14.74 -0.48 21.80
C VAL A 215 -14.10 -0.15 23.13
N ASN A 216 -13.27 -1.05 23.62
CA ASN A 216 -12.37 -0.74 24.73
C ASN A 216 -11.01 -0.27 24.17
N LEU A 217 -10.38 0.71 24.81
CA LEU A 217 -9.15 1.35 24.33
C LEU A 217 -8.20 1.59 25.50
N ILE A 218 -6.97 1.07 25.41
CA ILE A 218 -5.87 1.46 26.30
C ILE A 218 -4.61 1.73 25.48
N THR A 219 -3.69 2.53 26.01
CA THR A 219 -2.38 2.68 25.37
C THR A 219 -1.51 1.43 25.54
N ALA A 220 -0.57 1.20 24.65
CA ALA A 220 0.41 0.12 24.83
C ALA A 220 1.29 0.32 26.08
N ALA A 221 1.51 1.56 26.50
CA ALA A 221 2.16 1.88 27.78
C ALA A 221 1.31 1.40 28.98
N GLN A 222 0.02 1.75 29.03
CA GLN A 222 -0.90 1.27 30.08
C GLN A 222 -1.03 -0.26 30.08
N ALA A 223 -1.13 -0.86 28.89
CA ALA A 223 -1.18 -2.32 28.73
C ALA A 223 0.10 -2.95 29.31
N SER A 224 1.28 -2.62 28.77
CA SER A 224 2.55 -3.19 29.21
C SER A 224 2.80 -3.03 30.72
N GLU A 225 2.50 -1.87 31.30
CA GLU A 225 2.61 -1.67 32.75
C GLU A 225 1.67 -2.58 33.54
N SER A 226 0.41 -2.69 33.11
CA SER A 226 -0.60 -3.53 33.76
C SER A 226 -0.21 -5.02 33.69
N LEU A 227 0.22 -5.49 32.52
CA LEU A 227 0.63 -6.87 32.31
C LEU A 227 1.87 -7.23 33.14
N LEU A 228 2.89 -6.36 33.14
CA LEU A 228 4.11 -6.56 33.94
C LEU A 228 3.82 -6.51 35.46
N ARG A 229 2.91 -5.64 35.90
CA ARG A 229 2.47 -5.59 37.31
C ARG A 229 1.83 -6.91 37.73
N VAL A 230 0.95 -7.48 36.91
CA VAL A 230 0.35 -8.80 37.15
C VAL A 230 1.42 -9.89 37.14
N ALA A 231 2.33 -9.88 36.17
CA ALA A 231 3.41 -10.87 36.07
C ALA A 231 4.31 -10.87 37.33
N HIS A 232 4.59 -9.70 37.90
CA HIS A 232 5.40 -9.56 39.12
C HIS A 232 4.60 -9.79 40.43
N THR A 233 3.29 -10.03 40.36
CA THR A 233 2.45 -10.29 41.53
C THR A 233 2.42 -11.78 41.85
N ASN A 234 2.65 -12.15 43.12
CA ASN A 234 2.60 -13.56 43.54
C ASN A 234 1.19 -14.15 43.37
N GLY A 235 1.11 -15.41 42.94
CA GLY A 235 -0.16 -16.14 42.81
C GLY A 235 -0.91 -15.91 41.50
N THR A 236 -0.29 -15.25 40.51
CA THR A 236 -0.91 -14.99 39.20
C THR A 236 -0.59 -16.06 38.15
N ILE A 237 0.34 -16.98 38.43
CA ILE A 237 0.66 -18.12 37.56
C ILE A 237 -0.56 -19.05 37.44
N ASN A 238 -0.71 -19.65 36.25
CA ASN A 238 -1.81 -20.52 35.82
C ASN A 238 -3.17 -19.81 35.81
N SER A 239 -3.19 -18.52 35.48
CA SER A 239 -4.39 -17.68 35.46
C SER A 239 -4.48 -16.80 34.21
N SER A 240 -5.67 -16.27 33.95
CA SER A 240 -5.97 -15.41 32.80
C SER A 240 -6.41 -14.01 33.25
N PHE A 241 -5.92 -12.96 32.58
CA PHE A 241 -6.11 -11.56 32.94
C PHE A 241 -6.43 -10.67 31.74
N SER A 242 -7.25 -9.65 31.95
CA SER A 242 -7.56 -8.65 30.92
C SER A 242 -7.14 -7.27 31.40
N ALA A 243 -6.34 -6.57 30.62
CA ALA A 243 -6.03 -5.16 30.86
C ALA A 243 -7.00 -4.32 30.03
N VAL A 244 -8.01 -3.71 30.65
CA VAL A 244 -9.07 -2.98 29.95
C VAL A 244 -9.33 -1.63 30.59
N ASN A 245 -9.66 -0.63 29.78
CA ASN A 245 -10.18 0.64 30.26
C ASN A 245 -11.46 0.38 31.06
N PRO A 246 -11.69 1.01 32.22
CA PRO A 246 -12.92 0.83 32.98
C PRO A 246 -14.20 1.25 32.24
N GLN A 247 -14.07 2.00 31.14
CA GLN A 247 -15.20 2.46 30.33
C GLN A 247 -14.97 2.15 28.85
N ASP A 248 -15.97 1.53 28.24
CA ASP A 248 -16.02 1.37 26.79
C ASP A 248 -16.34 2.71 26.11
N THR A 249 -15.83 2.85 24.89
CA THR A 249 -16.06 4.00 24.02
C THR A 249 -17.09 3.59 22.96
N PRO A 250 -18.32 4.14 22.98
CA PRO A 250 -19.29 3.93 21.91
C PRO A 250 -18.67 4.30 20.55
N VAL A 251 -18.92 3.50 19.51
CA VAL A 251 -18.32 3.76 18.19
C VAL A 251 -18.72 5.13 17.63
N TRP A 252 -19.89 5.66 17.99
CA TRP A 252 -20.25 7.05 17.67
C TRP A 252 -19.24 8.07 18.22
N SER A 253 -18.92 7.97 19.51
CA SER A 253 -17.91 8.83 20.15
C SER A 253 -16.51 8.58 19.59
N LEU A 254 -16.17 7.34 19.23
CA LEU A 254 -14.92 7.01 18.55
C LEU A 254 -14.81 7.75 17.21
N CYS A 255 -15.87 7.73 16.39
CA CYS A 255 -15.93 8.44 15.11
C CYS A 255 -15.72 9.94 15.30
N GLU A 256 -16.38 10.56 16.28
CA GLU A 256 -16.20 11.98 16.59
C GLU A 256 -14.75 12.30 16.97
N ARG A 257 -14.15 11.51 17.88
CA ARG A 257 -12.77 11.70 18.33
C ARG A 257 -11.76 11.56 17.19
N ILE A 258 -11.92 10.53 16.34
CA ILE A 258 -11.09 10.35 15.15
C ILE A 258 -11.33 11.50 14.16
N GLY A 259 -12.58 11.90 13.94
CA GLY A 259 -12.93 12.99 13.03
C GLY A 259 -12.29 14.33 13.44
N VAL A 260 -12.34 14.67 14.74
CA VAL A 260 -11.64 15.83 15.32
C VAL A 260 -10.13 15.72 15.06
N ALA A 261 -9.53 14.57 15.40
CA ALA A 261 -8.09 14.38 15.24
C ALA A 261 -7.62 14.44 13.78
N TYR A 262 -8.44 13.97 12.84
CA TYR A 262 -8.15 13.91 11.40
C TYR A 262 -8.63 15.12 10.60
N GLY A 263 -9.39 16.02 11.22
CA GLY A 263 -9.93 17.20 10.56
C GLY A 263 -10.90 16.84 9.43
N LEU A 264 -11.81 15.89 9.67
CA LEU A 264 -12.94 15.60 8.79
C LEU A 264 -14.16 15.14 9.59
N GLY A 265 -15.36 15.37 9.05
CA GLY A 265 -16.57 14.74 9.61
C GLY A 265 -16.56 13.24 9.37
N LEU A 266 -16.48 12.42 10.42
CA LEU A 266 -16.60 10.97 10.33
C LEU A 266 -17.93 10.55 10.96
N LEU A 267 -18.89 10.13 10.13
CA LEU A 267 -20.26 9.85 10.57
C LEU A 267 -20.56 8.35 10.54
N PRO A 268 -20.94 7.73 11.65
CA PRO A 268 -21.38 6.35 11.61
C PRO A 268 -22.81 6.25 11.05
N VAL A 269 -23.06 5.22 10.23
CA VAL A 269 -24.36 4.91 9.64
C VAL A 269 -24.69 3.44 9.82
N ARG A 270 -25.97 3.10 9.81
CA ARG A 270 -26.44 1.70 10.01
C ARG A 270 -26.80 1.00 8.70
N ASP A 271 -27.07 1.77 7.65
CA ASP A 271 -27.56 1.26 6.38
C ASP A 271 -26.51 1.45 5.29
N PHE A 272 -26.21 0.37 4.56
CA PHE A 272 -25.31 0.41 3.40
C PHE A 272 -25.84 1.36 2.32
N GLY A 273 -27.17 1.51 2.21
CA GLY A 273 -27.81 2.46 1.29
C GLY A 273 -27.47 3.93 1.56
N ALA A 274 -27.04 4.27 2.79
CA ALA A 274 -26.63 5.63 3.15
C ALA A 274 -25.21 6.00 2.67
N LEU A 275 -24.42 5.03 2.20
CA LEU A 275 -23.08 5.26 1.69
C LEU A 275 -23.12 5.80 0.26
N ASN A 276 -22.47 6.94 0.03
CA ASN A 276 -22.22 7.44 -1.32
C ASN A 276 -21.04 6.69 -1.98
N ALA A 277 -20.66 7.05 -3.21
CA ALA A 277 -19.60 6.32 -3.93
C ALA A 277 -18.23 6.42 -3.23
N ILE A 278 -17.88 7.59 -2.69
CA ILE A 278 -16.63 7.80 -1.93
C ILE A 278 -16.61 6.92 -0.68
N ASP A 279 -17.72 6.91 0.07
CA ASP A 279 -17.88 6.07 1.26
C ASP A 279 -17.66 4.59 0.89
N ARG A 280 -18.26 4.09 -0.20
CA ARG A 280 -18.13 2.69 -0.63
C ARG A 280 -16.69 2.31 -1.00
N VAL A 281 -15.96 3.19 -1.68
CA VAL A 281 -14.52 2.98 -1.98
C VAL A 281 -13.70 2.93 -0.69
N PHE A 282 -14.00 3.80 0.27
CA PHE A 282 -13.33 3.78 1.58
C PHE A 282 -13.60 2.46 2.33
N HIS A 283 -14.86 2.00 2.33
CA HIS A 283 -15.26 0.72 2.93
C HIS A 283 -14.51 -0.47 2.34
N GLU A 284 -14.37 -0.52 1.02
CA GLU A 284 -13.62 -1.59 0.37
C GLU A 284 -12.14 -1.61 0.78
N ARG A 285 -11.51 -0.44 0.88
CA ARG A 285 -10.10 -0.32 1.30
C ARG A 285 -9.87 -0.63 2.78
N THR A 286 -10.91 -0.50 3.58
CA THR A 286 -10.88 -0.77 5.02
C THR A 286 -11.48 -2.13 5.37
N GLU A 287 -11.82 -2.95 4.37
CA GLU A 287 -12.44 -4.27 4.55
C GLU A 287 -13.75 -4.22 5.38
N GLY A 288 -14.56 -3.18 5.15
CA GLY A 288 -15.89 -3.02 5.75
C GLY A 288 -16.03 -1.89 6.78
N GLY A 289 -15.13 -0.90 6.78
CA GLY A 289 -15.21 0.23 7.71
C GLY A 289 -15.07 -0.23 9.16
N PHE A 290 -16.03 0.11 10.03
CA PHE A 290 -16.05 -0.38 11.42
C PHE A 290 -16.81 -1.70 11.60
N GLY A 291 -17.17 -2.38 10.52
CA GLY A 291 -17.86 -3.67 10.58
C GLY A 291 -17.10 -4.77 11.34
N PHE A 292 -15.78 -4.61 11.50
CA PHE A 292 -14.91 -5.51 12.25
C PHE A 292 -14.84 -5.24 13.76
N LEU A 293 -15.29 -4.07 14.24
CA LEU A 293 -15.18 -3.73 15.66
C LEU A 293 -16.24 -4.49 16.46
N PRO A 294 -15.85 -5.37 17.42
CA PRO A 294 -16.80 -6.04 18.29
C PRO A 294 -17.43 -5.03 19.25
N GLY A 295 -18.59 -5.39 19.79
CA GLY A 295 -19.34 -4.59 20.76
C GLY A 295 -19.31 -5.14 22.19
N THR A 296 -18.28 -5.89 22.61
CA THR A 296 -18.35 -6.64 23.87
C THR A 296 -17.09 -6.59 24.73
N ALA A 297 -17.32 -6.60 26.04
CA ALA A 297 -16.33 -6.82 27.11
C ALA A 297 -15.64 -8.20 27.01
N PRO A 298 -14.45 -8.39 27.62
CA PRO A 298 -13.75 -9.66 27.58
C PRO A 298 -14.61 -10.81 28.12
N PRO A 299 -14.44 -12.03 27.59
CA PRO A 299 -15.25 -13.17 28.02
C PRO A 299 -15.10 -13.43 29.52
N PRO A 300 -16.15 -14.00 30.16
CA PRO A 300 -16.12 -14.29 31.59
C PRO A 300 -14.97 -15.24 31.95
N GLY A 301 -14.32 -14.98 33.10
CA GLY A 301 -13.20 -15.79 33.61
C GLY A 301 -11.83 -15.10 33.60
N TYR A 302 -11.75 -13.86 33.13
CA TYR A 302 -10.55 -13.03 33.18
C TYR A 302 -10.56 -12.10 34.40
N PHE A 303 -9.47 -12.07 35.16
CA PHE A 303 -9.28 -11.06 36.20
C PHE A 303 -8.92 -9.70 35.58
N GLN A 304 -9.56 -8.62 36.03
CA GLN A 304 -9.25 -7.29 35.53
C GLN A 304 -7.92 -6.79 36.12
N ALA A 305 -6.99 -6.42 35.24
CA ALA A 305 -5.78 -5.72 35.65
C ALA A 305 -6.08 -4.22 35.80
N ASP A 306 -5.55 -3.60 36.86
CA ASP A 306 -5.71 -2.16 37.11
C ASP A 306 -5.03 -1.33 36.01
N SER A 307 -5.83 -0.75 35.10
CA SER A 307 -5.36 0.26 34.15
C SER A 307 -5.93 1.64 34.47
N ALA A 308 -5.13 2.69 34.31
CA ALA A 308 -5.60 4.07 34.42
C ALA A 308 -6.70 4.35 33.38
N GLN A 309 -7.68 5.18 33.75
CA GLN A 309 -8.75 5.59 32.84
C GLN A 309 -8.16 6.34 31.64
N LEU A 310 -8.57 5.94 30.43
CA LEU A 310 -8.25 6.66 29.21
C LEU A 310 -9.43 7.59 28.85
N ASP A 311 -9.35 8.83 29.32
CA ASP A 311 -10.37 9.86 29.07
C ASP A 311 -10.42 10.34 27.61
N GLU A 312 -11.45 11.10 27.28
CA GLU A 312 -11.72 11.59 25.93
C GLU A 312 -10.59 12.44 25.35
N ASP A 313 -10.10 13.41 26.12
CA ASP A 313 -9.04 14.33 25.67
C ASP A 313 -7.76 13.55 25.37
N THR A 314 -7.44 12.55 26.20
CA THR A 314 -6.29 11.69 25.99
C THR A 314 -6.46 10.82 24.75
N GLN A 315 -7.66 10.29 24.49
CA GLN A 315 -7.93 9.53 23.25
C GLN A 315 -7.77 10.40 22.00
N ILE A 316 -8.29 11.62 21.99
CA ILE A 316 -8.12 12.57 20.88
C ILE A 316 -6.62 12.86 20.68
N ALA A 317 -5.88 13.15 21.74
CA ALA A 317 -4.45 13.44 21.68
C ALA A 317 -3.64 12.27 21.09
N ILE A 318 -4.03 11.02 21.37
CA ILE A 318 -3.44 9.83 20.75
C ILE A 318 -3.69 9.81 19.25
N PHE A 319 -4.94 9.97 18.81
CA PHE A 319 -5.26 9.96 17.38
C PHE A 319 -4.59 11.11 16.63
N GLU A 320 -4.48 12.29 17.23
CA GLU A 320 -3.71 13.39 16.68
C GLU A 320 -2.22 13.07 16.57
N SER A 321 -1.65 12.39 17.58
CA SER A 321 -0.25 11.95 17.54
C SER A 321 -0.01 10.97 16.40
N ILE A 322 -0.96 10.05 16.18
CA ILE A 322 -0.92 9.12 15.06
C ILE A 322 -0.95 9.88 13.73
N ARG A 323 -1.91 10.78 13.56
CA ARG A 323 -1.99 11.62 12.35
C ARG A 323 -0.72 12.44 12.13
N ARG A 324 -0.15 13.07 13.16
CA ARG A 324 1.09 13.86 13.04
C ARG A 324 2.23 13.00 12.49
N SER A 325 2.37 11.77 12.97
CA SER A 325 3.35 10.81 12.45
C SER A 325 3.11 10.47 10.98
N GLN A 326 1.86 10.25 10.59
CA GLN A 326 1.48 9.98 9.19
C GLN A 326 1.73 11.20 8.29
N ASP A 327 1.43 12.41 8.76
CA ASP A 327 1.72 13.66 8.05
C ASP A 327 3.22 13.85 7.82
N ASP A 328 4.04 13.56 8.82
CA ASP A 328 5.49 13.68 8.70
C ASP A 328 6.06 12.64 7.73
N ALA A 329 5.53 11.41 7.74
CA ALA A 329 5.86 10.39 6.74
C ALA A 329 5.45 10.82 5.32
N ALA A 330 4.25 11.37 5.14
CA ALA A 330 3.77 11.89 3.86
C ALA A 330 4.61 13.07 3.35
N LYS A 331 4.97 14.01 4.24
CA LYS A 331 5.88 15.12 3.90
C LYS A 331 7.27 14.61 3.50
N ALA A 332 7.80 13.62 4.23
CA ALA A 332 9.08 13.01 3.90
C ALA A 332 9.03 12.34 2.51
N ARG A 333 7.99 11.57 2.22
CA ARG A 333 7.74 10.99 0.89
C ARG A 333 7.66 12.06 -0.19
N LYS A 334 6.88 13.12 0.01
CA LYS A 334 6.77 14.24 -0.93
C LYS A 334 8.12 14.89 -1.22
N ARG A 335 8.98 15.07 -0.21
CA ARG A 335 10.35 15.57 -0.38
C ARG A 335 11.23 14.59 -1.18
N ARG A 336 11.16 13.29 -0.90
CA ARG A 336 11.89 12.26 -1.65
C ARG A 336 11.49 12.25 -3.13
N VAL A 337 10.18 12.24 -3.41
CA VAL A 337 9.61 12.26 -4.76
C VAL A 337 9.99 13.54 -5.50
N ALA A 338 9.94 14.71 -4.83
CA ALA A 338 10.37 15.98 -5.45
C ALA A 338 11.87 15.99 -5.80
N ASN A 339 12.71 15.27 -5.04
CA ASN A 339 14.13 15.13 -5.30
C ASN A 339 14.47 13.93 -6.20
N LEU A 340 13.47 13.23 -6.75
CA LEU A 340 13.68 12.04 -7.56
C LEU A 340 14.57 12.31 -8.80
N PRO A 341 14.40 13.40 -9.57
CA PRO A 341 15.24 13.65 -10.73
C PRO A 341 16.74 13.66 -10.41
N ALA A 342 17.12 14.17 -9.24
CA ALA A 342 18.52 14.17 -8.78
C ALA A 342 19.05 12.78 -8.38
N ARG A 343 18.16 11.81 -8.15
CA ARG A 343 18.50 10.41 -7.85
C ARG A 343 18.56 9.54 -9.10
N LEU A 344 18.10 10.04 -10.25
CA LEU A 344 18.19 9.37 -11.53
C LEU A 344 19.37 9.92 -12.32
N ARG A 345 20.08 9.03 -13.03
CA ARG A 345 21.10 9.42 -13.98
C ARG A 345 20.41 9.73 -15.30
N GLU A 346 20.38 10.99 -15.67
CA GLU A 346 20.02 11.43 -17.01
C GLU A 346 21.15 11.08 -17.98
N LYS A 347 20.79 10.47 -19.11
CA LYS A 347 21.70 10.07 -20.18
C LYS A 347 21.06 10.41 -21.52
N THR A 348 21.91 10.66 -22.52
CA THR A 348 21.47 10.99 -23.88
C THR A 348 22.12 10.02 -24.87
N ILE A 349 21.34 9.46 -25.79
CA ILE A 349 21.85 8.74 -26.96
C ILE A 349 21.42 9.44 -28.25
N SER A 350 22.29 9.42 -29.26
CA SER A 350 21.97 9.94 -30.60
C SER A 350 21.48 8.79 -31.48
N ILE A 351 20.25 8.88 -31.97
CA ILE A 351 19.62 7.91 -32.87
C ILE A 351 19.26 8.65 -34.16
N ASN A 352 19.91 8.28 -35.27
CA ASN A 352 19.70 8.89 -36.58
C ASN A 352 19.80 10.43 -36.58
N GLY A 353 20.71 10.97 -35.77
CA GLY A 353 20.92 12.42 -35.65
C GLY A 353 19.92 13.15 -34.76
N THR A 354 19.03 12.43 -34.07
CA THR A 354 18.14 12.99 -33.03
C THR A 354 18.56 12.50 -31.65
N GLU A 355 18.58 13.41 -30.68
CA GLU A 355 18.87 13.07 -29.28
C GLU A 355 17.66 12.43 -28.60
N LEU A 356 17.92 11.36 -27.84
CA LEU A 356 16.97 10.68 -26.96
C LEU A 356 17.50 10.76 -25.54
N ASN A 357 16.76 11.44 -24.67
CA ASN A 357 17.05 11.51 -23.24
C ASN A 357 16.33 10.38 -22.51
N TYR A 358 17.05 9.70 -21.63
CA TYR A 358 16.51 8.66 -20.76
C TYR A 358 17.14 8.72 -19.38
N TYR A 359 16.46 8.10 -18.43
CA TYR A 359 16.77 8.17 -17.01
C TYR A 359 16.89 6.76 -16.44
N VAL A 360 17.94 6.56 -15.63
CA VAL A 360 18.22 5.28 -14.98
C VAL A 360 18.53 5.50 -13.50
N GLY A 361 17.89 4.75 -12.61
CA GLY A 361 18.20 4.80 -11.18
C GLY A 361 17.65 3.62 -10.39
N GLY A 362 17.94 3.61 -9.09
CA GLY A 362 17.59 2.51 -8.20
C GLY A 362 18.74 1.52 -7.96
N SER A 363 18.53 0.58 -7.03
CA SER A 363 19.57 -0.31 -6.48
C SER A 363 19.31 -1.80 -6.70
N GLY A 364 18.23 -2.17 -7.35
CA GLY A 364 17.86 -3.57 -7.56
C GLY A 364 18.62 -4.28 -8.67
N ALA A 365 18.79 -5.59 -8.52
CA ALA A 365 19.42 -6.46 -9.51
C ALA A 365 18.56 -6.65 -10.78
N GLN A 366 17.24 -6.57 -10.65
CA GLN A 366 16.31 -6.69 -11.78
C GLN A 366 16.00 -5.31 -12.39
N SER A 367 15.92 -5.24 -13.71
CA SER A 367 15.54 -4.01 -14.43
C SER A 367 14.03 -3.95 -14.67
N VAL A 368 13.44 -2.78 -14.39
CA VAL A 368 12.06 -2.44 -14.72
C VAL A 368 12.06 -1.25 -15.66
N VAL A 369 11.48 -1.40 -16.84
CA VAL A 369 11.39 -0.34 -17.83
C VAL A 369 9.97 0.21 -17.85
N LEU A 370 9.81 1.52 -17.63
CA LEU A 370 8.52 2.20 -17.63
C LEU A 370 8.27 2.83 -19.00
N LEU A 371 7.23 2.37 -19.69
CA LEU A 371 6.83 2.82 -21.01
C LEU A 371 5.69 3.83 -20.88
N ASN A 372 6.01 5.08 -21.23
CA ASN A 372 5.11 6.21 -21.06
C ASN A 372 3.84 6.10 -21.91
N ALA A 373 2.76 6.67 -21.39
CA ALA A 373 1.68 7.14 -22.26
C ALA A 373 2.24 8.20 -23.21
N LEU A 374 1.78 8.19 -24.46
CA LEU A 374 2.25 9.11 -25.48
C LEU A 374 2.03 10.55 -25.02
N GLY A 375 3.00 11.41 -25.28
CA GLY A 375 2.96 12.80 -24.87
C GLY A 375 3.32 13.05 -23.40
N GLN A 376 3.42 12.00 -22.59
CA GLN A 376 3.72 12.12 -21.17
C GLN A 376 5.22 11.94 -20.89
N LYS A 377 5.67 12.60 -19.83
CA LYS A 377 7.04 12.54 -19.31
C LYS A 377 7.08 11.76 -18.00
N MET A 378 8.28 11.61 -17.42
CA MET A 378 8.51 10.82 -16.22
C MET A 378 7.80 11.35 -14.96
N GLU A 379 7.31 12.60 -14.95
CA GLU A 379 6.69 13.21 -13.77
C GLU A 379 5.42 12.49 -13.32
N CYS A 380 4.66 11.91 -14.26
CA CYS A 380 3.52 11.05 -13.95
C CYS A 380 3.95 9.79 -13.17
N TRP A 381 5.19 9.32 -13.36
CA TRP A 381 5.74 8.13 -12.72
C TRP A 381 6.49 8.41 -11.43
N HIS A 382 6.79 9.67 -11.08
CA HIS A 382 7.71 9.99 -9.98
C HIS A 382 7.35 9.28 -8.66
N ARG A 383 6.06 9.23 -8.30
CA ARG A 383 5.61 8.53 -7.10
C ARG A 383 5.87 7.02 -7.20
N LEU A 384 5.62 6.39 -8.34
CA LEU A 384 5.86 4.95 -8.54
C LEU A 384 7.37 4.62 -8.62
N ILE A 385 8.17 5.47 -9.26
CA ILE A 385 9.62 5.27 -9.34
C ILE A 385 10.23 5.33 -7.93
N ASP A 386 9.78 6.24 -7.04
CA ASP A 386 10.28 6.28 -5.64
C ASP A 386 10.05 4.95 -4.92
N GLU A 387 8.90 4.29 -5.15
CA GLU A 387 8.54 3.00 -4.54
C GLU A 387 9.24 1.78 -5.17
N LEU A 388 9.63 1.86 -6.44
CA LEU A 388 10.28 0.77 -7.17
C LEU A 388 11.81 0.83 -7.08
N ALA A 389 12.40 2.03 -7.03
CA ALA A 389 13.84 2.23 -7.11
C ALA A 389 14.63 1.62 -5.94
N GLU A 390 13.97 1.32 -4.82
CA GLU A 390 14.60 0.60 -3.70
C GLU A 390 15.00 -0.83 -4.10
N ASN A 391 14.14 -1.52 -4.87
CA ASN A 391 14.26 -2.96 -5.16
C ASN A 391 14.57 -3.27 -6.63
N TYR A 392 14.51 -2.28 -7.52
CA TYR A 392 14.70 -2.44 -8.96
C TYR A 392 15.62 -1.36 -9.52
N THR A 393 16.32 -1.68 -10.60
CA THR A 393 16.88 -0.66 -11.50
C THR A 393 15.77 -0.20 -12.44
N VAL A 394 15.32 1.05 -12.29
CA VAL A 394 14.22 1.63 -13.07
C VAL A 394 14.77 2.43 -14.25
N ILE A 395 14.23 2.18 -15.44
CA ILE A 395 14.58 2.84 -16.70
C ILE A 395 13.33 3.48 -17.31
N THR A 396 13.41 4.74 -17.75
CA THR A 396 12.35 5.41 -18.53
C THR A 396 12.95 6.48 -19.44
N TRP A 397 12.21 6.99 -20.43
CA TRP A 397 12.74 7.96 -21.39
C TRP A 397 11.75 9.08 -21.72
N GLU A 398 12.25 10.17 -22.30
CA GLU A 398 11.37 11.20 -22.88
C GLU A 398 11.01 10.82 -24.32
N PRO A 399 9.72 10.58 -24.64
CA PRO A 399 9.33 10.26 -26.01
C PRO A 399 9.76 11.35 -27.00
N ARG A 400 10.57 10.97 -28.00
CA ARG A 400 10.97 11.89 -29.07
C ARG A 400 9.76 12.43 -29.82
N GLY A 401 9.85 13.68 -30.28
CA GLY A 401 8.77 14.36 -31.00
C GLY A 401 7.77 15.12 -30.13
N THR A 402 7.66 14.79 -28.84
CA THR A 402 6.72 15.49 -27.94
C THR A 402 7.28 16.81 -27.39
N ALA A 403 8.48 16.83 -26.80
CA ALA A 403 9.02 18.02 -26.13
C ALA A 403 10.06 18.80 -26.96
N SER A 404 10.70 18.16 -27.95
CA SER A 404 11.71 18.78 -28.82
C SER A 404 11.64 18.18 -30.25
N PRO A 405 10.88 18.80 -31.17
CA PRO A 405 10.77 18.39 -32.58
C PRO A 405 12.09 18.56 -33.37
N PRO A 406 12.33 17.76 -34.46
CA PRO A 406 11.50 17.86 -35.68
C PRO A 406 10.75 16.53 -36.02
N PRO A 407 10.25 16.29 -37.25
CA PRO A 407 8.90 15.78 -37.60
C PRO A 407 8.65 14.27 -37.32
N PRO A 408 7.41 13.75 -37.44
CA PRO A 408 6.76 12.96 -36.38
C PRO A 408 7.38 11.58 -36.15
N PHE A 409 7.58 11.27 -34.86
CA PHE A 409 8.00 9.94 -34.38
C PHE A 409 6.76 9.09 -34.07
N GLY A 410 6.65 7.94 -34.70
CA GLY A 410 5.53 7.01 -34.52
C GLY A 410 5.79 5.93 -33.48
N LEU A 411 4.90 4.94 -33.43
CA LEU A 411 5.03 3.76 -32.58
C LEU A 411 6.35 3.02 -32.85
N ALA A 412 6.70 2.82 -34.12
CA ALA A 412 7.92 2.12 -34.52
C ALA A 412 9.19 2.83 -33.99
N ASP A 413 9.18 4.16 -33.93
CA ASP A 413 10.30 4.92 -33.38
C ASP A 413 10.44 4.73 -31.88
N GLN A 414 9.33 4.67 -31.13
CA GLN A 414 9.36 4.37 -29.69
C GLN A 414 9.88 2.94 -29.41
N VAL A 415 9.57 1.98 -30.28
CA VAL A 415 10.12 0.62 -30.19
C VAL A 415 11.63 0.61 -30.47
N ASN A 416 12.09 1.39 -31.45
CA ASN A 416 13.51 1.57 -31.74
C ASN A 416 14.25 2.26 -30.59
N ASP A 417 13.61 3.24 -29.95
CA ASP A 417 14.14 3.96 -28.79
C ASP A 417 14.35 3.03 -27.61
N LEU A 418 13.35 2.18 -27.31
CA LEU A 418 13.46 1.16 -26.29
C LEU A 418 14.62 0.18 -26.56
N ASP A 419 14.75 -0.32 -27.79
CA ASP A 419 15.85 -1.22 -28.18
C ASP A 419 17.22 -0.55 -28.00
N ALA A 420 17.35 0.71 -28.42
CA ALA A 420 18.60 1.47 -28.28
C ALA A 420 18.97 1.73 -26.82
N ILE A 421 18.01 2.06 -25.96
CA ILE A 421 18.24 2.26 -24.52
C ILE A 421 18.70 0.96 -23.86
N LEU A 422 18.02 -0.17 -24.13
CA LEU A 422 18.37 -1.45 -23.51
C LEU A 422 19.73 -1.97 -23.96
N GLN A 423 20.11 -1.70 -25.22
CA GLN A 423 21.48 -1.99 -25.70
C GLN A 423 22.52 -1.11 -25.01
N GLN A 424 22.25 0.18 -24.85
CA GLN A 424 23.16 1.13 -24.20
C GLN A 424 23.39 0.79 -22.72
N GLU A 425 22.35 0.34 -22.01
CA GLU A 425 22.43 -0.08 -20.61
C GLU A 425 22.82 -1.56 -20.42
N VAL A 426 23.04 -2.29 -21.52
CA VAL A 426 23.43 -3.72 -21.51
C VAL A 426 22.44 -4.57 -20.71
N VAL A 427 21.15 -4.33 -20.90
CA VAL A 427 20.08 -5.04 -20.19
C VAL A 427 19.85 -6.39 -20.85
N GLU A 428 20.18 -7.47 -20.13
CA GLU A 428 19.95 -8.84 -20.60
C GLU A 428 18.50 -9.28 -20.45
N LYS A 429 17.87 -8.92 -19.33
CA LYS A 429 16.47 -9.21 -19.00
C LYS A 429 15.81 -8.06 -18.26
N CYS A 430 14.55 -7.79 -18.56
CA CYS A 430 13.76 -6.77 -17.85
C CYS A 430 12.27 -7.11 -17.74
N HIS A 431 11.61 -6.43 -16.81
CA HIS A 431 10.15 -6.31 -16.78
C HIS A 431 9.74 -5.03 -17.50
N LEU A 432 8.71 -5.09 -18.33
CA LEU A 432 8.15 -3.92 -19.01
C LEU A 432 6.85 -3.49 -18.33
N VAL A 433 6.72 -2.23 -17.96
CA VAL A 433 5.50 -1.66 -17.37
C VAL A 433 5.00 -0.54 -18.27
N GLY A 434 3.94 -0.81 -19.03
CA GLY A 434 3.32 0.16 -19.93
C GLY A 434 2.11 0.83 -19.31
N TRP A 435 2.00 2.16 -19.49
CA TRP A 435 0.79 2.91 -19.15
C TRP A 435 0.08 3.41 -20.41
N CYS A 436 -1.24 3.26 -20.47
CA CYS A 436 -2.06 3.72 -21.58
C CYS A 436 -1.55 3.16 -22.93
N THR A 437 -1.00 4.00 -23.80
CA THR A 437 -0.44 3.61 -25.10
C THR A 437 0.89 2.85 -25.00
N GLY A 438 1.57 2.88 -23.84
CA GLY A 438 2.83 2.20 -23.62
C GLY A 438 2.75 0.68 -23.81
N ALA A 439 1.56 0.09 -23.66
CA ALA A 439 1.33 -1.32 -23.93
C ALA A 439 1.63 -1.71 -25.39
N LYS A 440 1.33 -0.84 -26.36
CA LYS A 440 1.62 -1.11 -27.78
C LYS A 440 3.13 -1.19 -28.04
N VAL A 441 3.91 -0.31 -27.41
CA VAL A 441 5.38 -0.31 -27.50
C VAL A 441 5.95 -1.60 -26.91
N ALA A 442 5.44 -2.04 -25.75
CA ALA A 442 5.91 -3.26 -25.09
C ALA A 442 5.65 -4.52 -25.94
N ILE A 443 4.44 -4.66 -26.49
CA ILE A 443 4.06 -5.80 -27.34
C ILE A 443 4.95 -5.86 -28.58
N ASP A 444 5.06 -4.76 -29.31
CA ASP A 444 5.86 -4.72 -30.55
C ASP A 444 7.36 -4.94 -30.28
N PHE A 445 7.88 -4.44 -29.15
CA PHE A 445 9.24 -4.71 -28.73
C PHE A 445 9.48 -6.19 -28.40
N TYR A 446 8.59 -6.82 -27.64
CA TYR A 446 8.73 -8.23 -27.28
C TYR A 446 8.73 -9.14 -28.49
N LEU A 447 7.85 -8.91 -29.47
CA LEU A 447 7.83 -9.73 -30.69
C LEU A 447 9.14 -9.62 -31.48
N ARG A 448 9.84 -8.48 -31.37
CA ARG A 448 11.16 -8.29 -31.96
C ARG A 448 12.30 -8.90 -31.13
N ARG A 449 12.19 -8.87 -29.79
CA ARG A 449 13.25 -9.25 -28.84
C ARG A 449 12.70 -10.10 -27.65
N PRO A 450 12.12 -11.28 -27.90
CA PRO A 450 11.36 -12.00 -26.87
C PRO A 450 12.25 -12.49 -25.71
N SER A 451 13.53 -12.78 -25.97
CA SER A 451 14.47 -13.26 -24.95
C SER A 451 14.85 -12.21 -23.88
N VAL A 452 14.57 -10.92 -24.14
CA VAL A 452 14.94 -9.81 -23.25
C VAL A 452 13.84 -9.51 -22.23
N VAL A 453 12.59 -9.91 -22.46
CA VAL A 453 11.48 -9.55 -21.59
C VAL A 453 11.08 -10.73 -20.71
N THR A 454 11.12 -10.53 -19.40
CA THR A 454 10.73 -11.52 -18.39
C THR A 454 9.21 -11.53 -18.16
N SER A 455 8.60 -10.35 -18.03
CA SER A 455 7.14 -10.18 -17.90
C SER A 455 6.71 -8.77 -18.31
N MET A 456 5.41 -8.58 -18.52
CA MET A 456 4.81 -7.28 -18.81
C MET A 456 3.70 -6.93 -17.83
N ALA A 457 3.57 -5.66 -17.48
CA ALA A 457 2.41 -5.13 -16.78
C ALA A 457 1.83 -3.93 -17.54
N PHE A 458 0.52 -3.90 -17.72
CA PHE A 458 -0.22 -2.89 -18.47
C PHE A 458 -1.18 -2.17 -17.53
N LEU A 459 -0.88 -0.92 -17.25
CA LEU A 459 -1.66 -0.05 -16.38
C LEU A 459 -2.61 0.77 -17.26
N ASN A 460 -3.92 0.59 -17.10
CA ASN A 460 -4.95 1.42 -17.72
C ASN A 460 -4.72 1.60 -19.24
N SER A 461 -4.57 0.49 -19.95
CA SER A 461 -3.97 0.47 -21.29
C SER A 461 -4.97 0.49 -22.43
N THR A 462 -4.57 1.07 -23.56
CA THR A 462 -5.32 1.07 -24.82
C THR A 462 -4.60 0.19 -25.85
N PHE A 463 -5.34 -0.78 -26.41
CA PHE A 463 -4.79 -1.79 -27.33
C PHE A 463 -5.38 -1.69 -28.74
N LYS A 464 -6.51 -1.00 -28.88
CA LYS A 464 -7.37 -1.00 -30.06
C LYS A 464 -6.89 -0.03 -31.14
N CYS A 465 -7.28 -0.34 -32.38
CA CYS A 465 -7.03 0.39 -33.61
C CYS A 465 -8.32 0.90 -34.25
N ASP A 466 -8.11 1.62 -35.35
CA ASP A 466 -9.02 1.99 -36.43
C ASP A 466 -10.41 1.32 -36.47
N GLY A 467 -11.38 2.23 -36.57
CA GLY A 467 -12.80 2.03 -36.71
C GLY A 467 -13.44 3.40 -36.89
N SER A 468 -14.74 3.49 -37.19
CA SER A 468 -15.41 4.80 -37.06
C SER A 468 -15.20 5.33 -35.62
N PRO A 469 -15.35 6.64 -35.33
CA PRO A 469 -15.28 7.12 -33.95
C PRO A 469 -16.13 6.28 -32.98
N GLU A 470 -17.21 5.64 -33.44
CA GLU A 470 -18.06 4.74 -32.65
C GLU A 470 -17.32 3.51 -32.11
N GLU A 471 -16.17 3.15 -32.66
CA GLU A 471 -15.37 2.00 -32.28
C GLU A 471 -14.28 2.32 -31.23
N LEU A 472 -14.05 3.58 -30.87
CA LEU A 472 -13.16 3.91 -29.74
C LEU A 472 -13.89 3.69 -28.42
N ASP A 473 -13.15 3.17 -27.43
CA ASP A 473 -13.78 2.58 -26.25
C ASP A 473 -14.26 3.64 -25.26
N SER A 474 -13.61 4.81 -25.20
CA SER A 474 -14.01 5.93 -24.33
C SER A 474 -14.52 7.17 -25.09
N PRO A 475 -15.42 7.98 -24.49
CA PRO A 475 -15.78 9.30 -25.03
C PRO A 475 -14.57 10.23 -25.21
N TYR A 476 -13.59 10.14 -24.31
CA TYR A 476 -12.36 10.92 -24.40
C TYR A 476 -11.56 10.58 -25.67
N GLU A 477 -11.34 9.28 -25.93
CA GLU A 477 -10.64 8.82 -27.13
C GLU A 477 -11.35 9.31 -28.40
N ARG A 478 -12.70 9.22 -28.47
CA ARG A 478 -13.50 9.71 -29.60
C ARG A 478 -13.30 11.19 -29.89
N ASN A 479 -13.34 12.00 -28.83
CA ASN A 479 -13.18 13.45 -28.94
C ASN A 479 -11.75 13.80 -29.37
N MET A 480 -10.76 13.15 -28.76
CA MET A 480 -9.35 13.34 -29.09
C MET A 480 -9.01 12.89 -30.50
N GLU A 481 -9.59 11.79 -30.98
CA GLU A 481 -9.36 11.30 -32.34
C GLU A 481 -9.81 12.29 -33.40
N SER A 482 -11.03 12.80 -33.26
CA SER A 482 -11.59 13.80 -34.17
C SER A 482 -10.75 15.07 -34.18
N LEU A 483 -10.37 15.55 -32.98
CA LEU A 483 -9.51 16.72 -32.79
C LEU A 483 -8.14 16.53 -33.45
N CYS A 484 -7.47 15.41 -33.19
CA CYS A 484 -6.14 15.13 -33.70
C CYS A 484 -6.13 14.95 -35.23
N ARG A 485 -7.12 14.25 -35.81
CA ARG A 485 -7.24 14.17 -37.27
C ARG A 485 -7.51 15.53 -37.90
N MET A 486 -8.29 16.39 -37.25
CA MET A 486 -8.48 17.77 -37.69
C MET A 486 -7.15 18.53 -37.67
N LEU A 487 -6.37 18.43 -36.59
CA LEU A 487 -5.05 19.09 -36.48
C LEU A 487 -4.06 18.59 -37.52
N VAL A 488 -4.02 17.28 -37.80
CA VAL A 488 -3.19 16.70 -38.88
C VAL A 488 -3.57 17.28 -40.25
N ARG A 489 -4.87 17.50 -40.51
CA ARG A 489 -5.36 18.08 -41.78
C ARG A 489 -5.20 19.60 -41.84
N LYS A 490 -5.31 20.29 -40.70
CA LYS A 490 -5.28 21.76 -40.58
C LYS A 490 -4.37 22.19 -39.42
N PRO A 491 -3.03 22.09 -39.57
CA PRO A 491 -2.09 22.45 -38.50
C PRO A 491 -2.23 23.89 -38.01
N VAL A 492 -2.73 24.80 -38.85
CA VAL A 492 -3.01 26.20 -38.50
C VAL A 492 -3.99 26.35 -37.33
N MET A 493 -4.78 25.31 -37.02
CA MET A 493 -5.71 25.31 -35.89
C MET A 493 -5.03 24.95 -34.55
N ALA A 494 -3.75 24.57 -34.56
CA ALA A 494 -3.00 24.21 -33.35
C ALA A 494 -3.01 25.35 -32.32
N ALA A 495 -2.85 26.61 -32.75
CA ALA A 495 -2.88 27.77 -31.84
C ALA A 495 -4.20 27.86 -31.05
N SER A 496 -5.33 27.66 -31.73
CA SER A 496 -6.65 27.71 -31.09
C SER A 496 -6.88 26.53 -30.15
N VAL A 497 -6.49 25.32 -30.56
CA VAL A 497 -6.63 24.11 -29.72
C VAL A 497 -5.74 24.19 -28.49
N MET A 498 -4.48 24.59 -28.68
CA MET A 498 -3.52 24.84 -27.60
C MET A 498 -4.09 25.82 -26.58
N LYS A 499 -4.63 26.96 -27.03
CA LYS A 499 -5.24 27.96 -26.15
C LYS A 499 -6.41 27.38 -25.35
N ASN A 500 -7.31 26.65 -26.00
CA ASN A 500 -8.47 26.06 -25.33
C ASN A 500 -8.08 25.01 -24.28
N LEU A 501 -7.14 24.11 -24.59
CA LEU A 501 -6.71 23.05 -23.67
C LEU A 501 -5.84 23.57 -22.51
N GLN A 502 -5.15 24.69 -22.71
CA GLN A 502 -4.36 25.35 -21.65
C GLN A 502 -5.20 26.21 -20.72
N SER A 503 -6.35 26.75 -21.18
CA SER A 503 -7.23 27.56 -20.35
C SER A 503 -7.54 26.79 -19.05
N PRO A 504 -7.44 27.43 -17.88
CA PRO A 504 -8.00 26.84 -16.66
C PRO A 504 -9.47 26.56 -16.93
N PRO A 505 -10.02 25.46 -16.39
CA PRO A 505 -11.44 25.24 -16.56
C PRO A 505 -12.17 26.45 -15.98
N GLU A 506 -13.15 26.99 -16.70
CA GLU A 506 -14.03 28.00 -16.13
C GLU A 506 -14.65 27.44 -14.84
N GLN A 507 -15.07 28.30 -13.89
CA GLN A 507 -15.75 27.82 -12.68
C GLN A 507 -16.98 26.94 -13.00
N ASP A 508 -17.58 27.15 -14.19
CA ASP A 508 -18.66 26.34 -14.74
C ASP A 508 -18.16 25.09 -15.52
N GLU A 509 -16.88 24.96 -15.89
CA GLU A 509 -16.31 23.72 -16.48
C GLU A 509 -15.95 22.68 -15.41
N LEU A 510 -15.89 23.06 -14.13
CA LEU A 510 -16.09 22.08 -13.06
C LEU A 510 -17.46 21.38 -13.24
N GLU A 511 -18.48 22.06 -13.78
CA GLU A 511 -19.76 21.47 -14.21
C GLU A 511 -19.72 20.72 -15.55
N PHE A 512 -18.60 20.72 -16.29
CA PHE A 512 -18.41 19.94 -17.54
C PHE A 512 -17.56 18.67 -17.31
N LEU A 513 -16.75 18.66 -16.24
CA LEU A 513 -16.19 17.45 -15.62
C LEU A 513 -17.18 16.77 -14.66
N ASN A 514 -18.21 17.50 -14.21
CA ASN A 514 -19.44 16.91 -13.75
C ASN A 514 -20.30 16.63 -14.99
N GLY A 515 -20.92 15.47 -15.12
CA GLY A 515 -22.01 15.32 -16.07
C GLY A 515 -23.15 16.30 -15.77
N PRO A 516 -24.29 16.22 -16.48
CA PRO A 516 -25.46 17.03 -16.16
C PRO A 516 -25.74 16.96 -14.65
N ALA A 517 -26.24 18.06 -14.06
CA ALA A 517 -26.52 18.30 -12.63
C ALA A 517 -27.46 17.28 -11.93
N THR A 518 -27.66 16.12 -12.54
CA THR A 518 -28.31 14.90 -12.08
C THR A 518 -27.33 13.82 -11.56
N GLU A 519 -26.00 13.98 -11.72
CA GLU A 519 -25.01 13.00 -11.26
C GLU A 519 -24.60 13.17 -9.78
N ASP A 520 -24.34 12.05 -9.11
CA ASP A 520 -23.86 11.97 -7.73
C ASP A 520 -22.47 12.63 -7.61
N LEU A 521 -22.36 13.76 -6.89
CA LEU A 521 -21.10 14.49 -6.67
C LEU A 521 -19.94 13.58 -6.26
N SER A 522 -20.21 12.52 -5.49
CA SER A 522 -19.16 11.60 -5.04
C SER A 522 -18.56 10.78 -6.20
N VAL A 523 -19.35 10.45 -7.22
CA VAL A 523 -18.88 9.80 -8.46
C VAL A 523 -18.03 10.75 -9.28
N SER A 524 -18.43 12.02 -9.39
CA SER A 524 -17.65 13.03 -10.10
C SER A 524 -16.28 13.23 -9.48
N VAL A 525 -16.21 13.38 -8.15
CA VAL A 525 -14.93 13.53 -7.42
C VAL A 525 -14.03 12.30 -7.61
N LEU A 526 -14.60 11.09 -7.63
CA LEU A 526 -13.83 9.87 -7.89
C LEU A 526 -13.29 9.78 -9.33
N SER A 527 -13.87 10.53 -10.27
CA SER A 527 -13.43 10.61 -11.66
C SER A 527 -12.43 11.73 -11.94
N LEU A 528 -12.25 12.66 -10.99
CA LEU A 528 -11.30 13.76 -11.14
C LEU A 528 -9.84 13.26 -11.08
N MET A 529 -9.02 13.81 -11.98
CA MET A 529 -7.58 13.69 -11.91
C MET A 529 -7.03 14.52 -10.75
N ASN A 530 -5.94 14.05 -10.15
CA ASN A 530 -5.14 14.83 -9.21
C ASN A 530 -4.77 16.22 -9.77
N ILE A 531 -5.02 17.28 -9.01
CA ILE A 531 -4.75 18.65 -9.46
C ILE A 531 -3.27 18.88 -9.81
N ASN A 532 -2.37 18.13 -9.16
CA ASN A 532 -0.92 18.26 -9.37
C ASN A 532 -0.45 17.66 -10.71
N LEU A 533 -1.30 16.87 -11.38
CA LEU A 533 -0.97 16.25 -12.66
C LEU A 533 -1.28 17.15 -13.86
N ARG A 534 -2.10 18.20 -13.68
CA ARG A 534 -2.59 19.04 -14.79
C ARG A 534 -1.46 19.58 -15.66
N SER A 535 -0.40 20.12 -15.06
CA SER A 535 0.74 20.70 -15.77
C SER A 535 1.51 19.69 -16.63
N TYR A 536 1.50 18.41 -16.24
CA TYR A 536 2.13 17.32 -16.98
C TYR A 536 1.22 16.82 -18.11
N VAL A 537 -0.07 16.64 -17.82
CA VAL A 537 -1.04 16.14 -18.80
C VAL A 537 -1.23 17.12 -19.96
N VAL A 538 -1.20 18.43 -19.71
CA VAL A 538 -1.30 19.45 -20.77
C VAL A 538 0.05 19.75 -21.45
N ALA A 539 1.14 19.07 -21.06
CA ALA A 539 2.47 19.32 -21.62
C ALA A 539 2.57 19.16 -23.15
N PRO A 540 1.87 18.21 -23.80
CA PRO A 540 1.84 18.13 -25.27
C PRO A 540 1.25 19.36 -25.96
N PHE A 541 0.45 20.14 -25.23
CA PHE A 541 -0.22 21.33 -25.73
C PHE A 541 0.48 22.60 -25.30
N LYS A 542 1.80 22.60 -25.07
CA LYS A 542 2.56 23.79 -24.62
C LYS A 542 2.85 24.79 -25.74
N THR A 543 3.05 24.29 -26.96
CA THR A 543 3.33 25.11 -28.15
C THR A 543 2.55 24.57 -29.35
N GLU A 544 2.41 25.38 -30.40
CA GLU A 544 1.76 24.95 -31.65
C GLU A 544 2.47 23.73 -32.26
N ALA A 545 3.81 23.72 -32.25
CA ALA A 545 4.62 22.64 -32.80
C ALA A 545 4.42 21.32 -32.01
N THR A 546 4.44 21.39 -30.67
CA THR A 546 4.23 20.21 -29.82
C THR A 546 2.80 19.69 -29.94
N THR A 547 1.81 20.58 -30.05
CA THR A 547 0.40 20.25 -30.27
C THR A 547 0.19 19.51 -31.59
N ALA A 548 0.74 20.04 -32.68
CA ALA A 548 0.63 19.42 -34.01
C ALA A 548 1.34 18.07 -34.05
N ASN A 549 2.54 17.97 -33.47
CA ASN A 549 3.27 16.71 -33.39
C ASN A 549 2.50 15.67 -32.58
N TYR A 550 2.01 16.01 -31.40
CA TYR A 550 1.25 15.09 -30.57
C TYR A 550 0.03 14.52 -31.32
N ALA A 551 -0.68 15.36 -32.09
CA ALA A 551 -1.77 14.91 -32.94
C ALA A 551 -1.32 13.93 -34.02
N HIS A 552 -0.19 14.16 -34.69
CA HIS A 552 0.39 13.21 -35.64
C HIS A 552 0.75 11.87 -34.98
N GLN A 553 1.38 11.92 -33.80
CA GLN A 553 1.78 10.71 -33.07
C GLN A 553 0.55 9.90 -32.61
N LEU A 554 -0.49 10.55 -32.11
CA LEU A 554 -1.72 9.85 -31.71
C LEU A 554 -2.42 9.19 -32.90
N VAL A 555 -2.51 9.89 -34.04
CA VAL A 555 -3.09 9.32 -35.27
C VAL A 555 -2.30 8.10 -35.75
N ASP A 556 -0.96 8.14 -35.66
CA ASP A 556 -0.11 7.00 -35.93
C ASP A 556 -0.37 5.84 -34.94
N PHE A 557 -0.36 6.11 -33.63
CA PHE A 557 -0.61 5.11 -32.59
C PHE A 557 -1.99 4.44 -32.71
N TRP A 558 -3.03 5.18 -33.09
CA TRP A 558 -4.37 4.62 -33.35
C TRP A 558 -4.43 3.77 -34.63
N SER A 559 -3.49 3.94 -35.57
CA SER A 559 -3.43 3.11 -36.79
C SER A 559 -2.85 1.71 -36.55
N HIS A 560 -2.37 1.41 -35.34
CA HIS A 560 -1.76 0.11 -34.99
C HIS A 560 -2.64 -0.69 -34.02
N ASP A 561 -3.11 -1.88 -34.46
CA ASP A 561 -3.79 -2.86 -33.58
C ASP A 561 -2.79 -3.80 -32.94
N SER A 562 -2.69 -3.78 -31.61
CA SER A 562 -1.86 -4.74 -30.87
C SER A 562 -2.66 -5.94 -30.35
N ARG A 563 -4.00 -5.95 -30.46
CA ARG A 563 -4.83 -7.06 -29.94
C ARG A 563 -4.68 -8.34 -30.74
N GLY A 564 -4.43 -8.25 -32.06
CA GLY A 564 -4.16 -9.41 -32.91
C GLY A 564 -2.86 -10.14 -32.52
N LYS A 565 -1.92 -9.37 -31.95
CA LYS A 565 -0.59 -9.83 -31.54
C LYS A 565 -0.55 -10.42 -30.12
N ALA A 566 -1.59 -10.19 -29.31
CA ALA A 566 -1.62 -10.60 -27.91
C ALA A 566 -1.42 -12.11 -27.72
N SER A 567 -1.95 -12.94 -28.63
CA SER A 567 -1.82 -14.40 -28.58
C SER A 567 -0.38 -14.90 -28.80
N GLU A 568 0.50 -14.06 -29.38
CA GLU A 568 1.91 -14.37 -29.62
C GLU A 568 2.78 -14.11 -28.38
N VAL A 569 2.26 -13.38 -27.37
CA VAL A 569 2.98 -13.05 -26.14
C VAL A 569 2.89 -14.21 -25.14
N GLN A 570 3.97 -14.98 -25.02
CA GLN A 570 4.01 -16.21 -24.21
C GLN A 570 4.50 -16.00 -22.78
N ILE A 571 5.02 -14.82 -22.44
CA ILE A 571 5.46 -14.48 -21.08
C ILE A 571 4.26 -14.08 -20.20
N PRO A 572 4.41 -14.05 -18.87
CA PRO A 572 3.37 -13.53 -17.99
C PRO A 572 3.04 -12.07 -18.28
N VAL A 573 1.74 -11.75 -18.31
CA VAL A 573 1.23 -10.38 -18.54
C VAL A 573 0.23 -10.01 -17.46
N LEU A 574 0.42 -8.89 -16.76
CA LEU A 574 -0.57 -8.32 -15.85
C LEU A 574 -1.32 -7.19 -16.55
N LEU A 575 -2.66 -7.21 -16.52
CA LEU A 575 -3.50 -6.11 -16.96
C LEU A 575 -4.24 -5.51 -15.76
N MET A 576 -4.12 -4.20 -15.61
CA MET A 576 -4.80 -3.43 -14.59
C MET A 576 -5.78 -2.46 -15.25
N ALA A 577 -7.03 -2.46 -14.79
CA ALA A 577 -8.05 -1.47 -15.15
C ALA A 577 -8.51 -0.71 -13.92
N ALA A 578 -8.87 0.56 -14.08
CA ALA A 578 -9.33 1.42 -12.99
C ALA A 578 -10.80 1.81 -13.18
N GLU A 579 -11.61 1.72 -12.11
CA GLU A 579 -13.07 1.90 -12.18
C GLU A 579 -13.53 3.24 -12.76
N TYR A 580 -12.84 4.32 -12.41
CA TYR A 580 -13.16 5.68 -12.85
C TYR A 580 -12.16 6.19 -13.91
N ASP A 581 -11.63 5.29 -14.72
CA ASP A 581 -10.82 5.67 -15.88
C ASP A 581 -11.70 6.30 -16.97
N GLN A 582 -11.52 7.61 -17.17
CA GLN A 582 -12.22 8.40 -18.19
C GLN A 582 -11.45 8.48 -19.52
N VAL A 583 -10.22 7.95 -19.57
CA VAL A 583 -9.32 8.01 -20.73
C VAL A 583 -9.35 6.69 -21.50
N ALA A 584 -9.04 5.58 -20.83
CA ALA A 584 -9.09 4.25 -21.41
C ALA A 584 -10.26 3.48 -20.77
N ALA A 585 -11.16 2.91 -21.58
CA ALA A 585 -12.31 2.22 -21.01
C ALA A 585 -11.84 0.98 -20.21
N PRO A 586 -12.33 0.78 -18.97
CA PRO A 586 -11.87 -0.33 -18.14
C PRO A 586 -12.14 -1.70 -18.78
N ALA A 587 -13.27 -1.84 -19.47
CA ALA A 587 -13.66 -3.04 -20.20
C ALA A 587 -12.64 -3.43 -21.28
N SER A 588 -11.90 -2.48 -21.84
CA SER A 588 -10.90 -2.75 -22.89
C SER A 588 -9.73 -3.57 -22.35
N SER A 589 -9.27 -3.29 -21.13
CA SER A 589 -8.23 -4.07 -20.48
C SER A 589 -8.71 -5.46 -20.09
N GLU A 590 -9.97 -5.62 -19.67
CA GLU A 590 -10.59 -6.93 -19.41
C GLU A 590 -10.65 -7.79 -20.69
N ILE A 591 -11.15 -7.21 -21.79
CA ILE A 591 -11.22 -7.88 -23.10
C ILE A 591 -9.82 -8.24 -23.61
N ALA A 592 -8.85 -7.33 -23.46
CA ALA A 592 -7.47 -7.56 -23.86
C ALA A 592 -6.84 -8.71 -23.05
N ALA A 593 -7.11 -8.79 -21.75
CA ALA A 593 -6.58 -9.85 -20.88
C ALA A 593 -6.98 -11.24 -21.39
N GLY A 594 -8.19 -11.37 -21.92
CA GLY A 594 -8.67 -12.60 -22.55
C GLY A 594 -7.90 -13.08 -23.78
N ARG A 595 -7.06 -12.22 -24.38
CA ARG A 595 -6.29 -12.54 -25.60
C ARG A 595 -4.84 -12.95 -25.31
N PHE A 596 -4.34 -12.69 -24.11
CA PHE A 596 -2.99 -13.08 -23.70
C PHE A 596 -3.03 -14.48 -23.06
N PRO A 597 -2.21 -15.46 -23.52
CA PRO A 597 -2.21 -16.82 -23.00
C PRO A 597 -1.97 -16.91 -21.48
N ASN A 598 -1.07 -16.06 -20.96
CA ASN A 598 -0.63 -16.09 -19.56
C ASN A 598 -0.99 -14.79 -18.82
N ALA A 599 -2.20 -14.27 -19.06
CA ALA A 599 -2.65 -13.02 -18.47
C ALA A 599 -3.16 -13.17 -17.03
N ARG A 600 -2.87 -12.14 -16.24
CA ARG A 600 -3.48 -11.81 -14.95
C ARG A 600 -4.27 -10.53 -15.10
N TYR A 601 -5.39 -10.40 -14.39
CA TYR A 601 -6.25 -9.23 -14.48
C TYR A 601 -6.64 -8.72 -13.10
N ILE A 602 -6.51 -7.41 -12.91
CA ILE A 602 -6.89 -6.71 -11.68
C ILE A 602 -7.76 -5.51 -12.04
N PHE A 603 -8.95 -5.44 -11.42
CA PHE A 603 -9.83 -4.28 -11.48
C PHE A 603 -9.72 -3.47 -10.20
N VAL A 604 -9.31 -2.20 -10.30
CA VAL A 604 -9.01 -1.34 -9.15
C VAL A 604 -10.15 -0.36 -8.92
N LYS A 605 -10.92 -0.60 -7.85
CA LYS A 605 -12.06 0.25 -7.45
C LYS A 605 -11.62 1.63 -6.96
N GLY A 606 -12.36 2.67 -7.29
CA GLY A 606 -12.09 4.07 -6.89
C GLY A 606 -10.84 4.71 -7.53
N ALA A 607 -10.15 3.98 -8.40
CA ALA A 607 -8.95 4.47 -9.08
C ALA A 607 -9.32 5.15 -10.39
N THR A 608 -8.43 6.03 -10.86
CA THR A 608 -8.53 6.74 -12.14
C THR A 608 -7.49 6.22 -13.13
N HIS A 609 -7.47 6.81 -14.33
CA HIS A 609 -6.40 6.59 -15.31
C HIS A 609 -4.98 6.78 -14.74
N TYR A 610 -4.85 7.61 -13.71
CA TYR A 610 -3.59 8.00 -13.07
C TYR A 610 -3.32 7.23 -11.77
N CYS A 611 -3.89 6.03 -11.61
CA CYS A 611 -3.68 5.16 -10.44
C CYS A 611 -2.20 4.96 -10.09
N LEU A 612 -1.31 4.91 -11.09
CA LEU A 612 0.14 4.84 -10.92
C LEU A 612 0.75 6.04 -10.15
N TYR A 613 0.06 7.18 -10.13
CA TYR A 613 0.41 8.37 -9.37
C TYR A 613 -0.34 8.44 -8.04
N ASP A 614 -1.68 8.31 -8.08
CA ASP A 614 -2.53 8.49 -6.90
C ASP A 614 -2.36 7.38 -5.87
N ARG A 615 -2.08 6.15 -6.33
CA ARG A 615 -1.98 4.93 -5.53
C ARG A 615 -0.68 4.18 -5.82
N ALA A 616 0.41 4.94 -5.97
CA ALA A 616 1.71 4.42 -6.40
C ALA A 616 2.27 3.29 -5.51
N ASP A 617 1.99 3.32 -4.21
CA ASP A 617 2.35 2.28 -3.24
C ASP A 617 1.61 0.97 -3.52
N PHE A 618 0.29 1.04 -3.71
CA PHE A 618 -0.53 -0.13 -4.10
C PHE A 618 -0.06 -0.71 -5.45
N VAL A 619 0.21 0.14 -6.44
CA VAL A 619 0.70 -0.30 -7.75
C VAL A 619 2.09 -0.93 -7.62
N ALA A 620 2.99 -0.36 -6.83
CA ALA A 620 4.32 -0.92 -6.59
C ALA A 620 4.24 -2.29 -5.91
N ASP A 621 3.41 -2.44 -4.88
CA ASP A 621 3.20 -3.70 -4.18
C ASP A 621 2.64 -4.78 -5.12
N LEU A 622 1.68 -4.43 -5.98
CA LEU A 622 1.14 -5.34 -6.98
C LEU A 622 2.21 -5.76 -7.99
N LEU A 623 3.01 -4.82 -8.49
CA LEU A 623 4.11 -5.11 -9.42
C LEU A 623 5.17 -6.00 -8.77
N ARG A 624 5.54 -5.74 -7.51
CA ARG A 624 6.49 -6.59 -6.76
C ARG A 624 5.99 -8.02 -6.63
N LYS A 625 4.72 -8.20 -6.26
CA LYS A 625 4.09 -9.53 -6.19
C LYS A 625 4.12 -10.22 -7.55
N PHE A 626 3.70 -9.52 -8.60
CA PHE A 626 3.71 -10.05 -9.97
C PHE A 626 5.10 -10.41 -10.48
N PHE A 627 6.14 -9.63 -10.17
CA PHE A 627 7.50 -9.92 -10.61
C PHE A 627 8.13 -11.09 -9.84
N ALA A 628 7.78 -11.26 -8.57
CA ALA A 628 8.25 -12.36 -7.74
C ALA A 628 7.56 -13.68 -8.11
N ASP A 629 6.23 -13.68 -8.16
CA ASP A 629 5.43 -14.84 -8.56
C ASP A 629 4.16 -14.39 -9.32
N PRO A 630 4.18 -14.45 -10.67
CA PRO A 630 3.02 -14.14 -11.48
C PRO A 630 1.79 -15.02 -11.19
N GLU A 631 2.00 -16.23 -10.67
CA GLU A 631 0.94 -17.21 -10.50
C GLU A 631 0.05 -16.95 -9.29
N GLU A 632 0.53 -16.20 -8.29
CA GLU A 632 -0.24 -15.81 -7.10
C GLU A 632 -1.39 -14.84 -7.40
N LEU A 633 -1.32 -14.11 -8.51
CA LEU A 633 -2.36 -13.16 -8.88
C LEU A 633 -3.55 -13.84 -9.56
N PRO A 634 -4.77 -13.29 -9.43
CA PRO A 634 -5.97 -13.82 -10.08
C PRO A 634 -5.82 -13.95 -11.60
N VAL A 635 -6.12 -15.14 -12.11
CA VAL A 635 -6.27 -15.39 -13.55
C VAL A 635 -7.40 -14.51 -14.09
N ALA A 636 -7.27 -14.04 -15.32
CA ALA A 636 -8.32 -13.32 -16.02
C ALA A 636 -9.57 -14.21 -16.24
N LEU A 637 -10.45 -14.29 -15.25
CA LEU A 637 -11.70 -15.04 -15.32
C LEU A 637 -12.81 -14.17 -15.91
N ARG A 638 -13.09 -14.38 -17.21
CA ARG A 638 -14.40 -14.19 -17.92
C ARG A 638 -14.28 -14.26 -19.45
N ALA A 639 -13.08 -14.27 -20.03
CA ALA A 639 -12.91 -14.34 -21.48
C ALA A 639 -12.85 -15.77 -22.06
N GLN A 640 -12.42 -16.77 -21.27
CA GLN A 640 -12.37 -18.17 -21.73
C GLN A 640 -13.77 -18.79 -21.89
N GLU A 641 -14.77 -18.35 -21.13
CA GLU A 641 -16.16 -18.83 -21.27
C GLU A 641 -16.86 -18.24 -22.51
N ALA A 642 -16.52 -17.00 -22.90
CA ALA A 642 -17.09 -16.34 -24.08
C ALA A 642 -16.51 -16.89 -25.40
N MET A 643 -15.24 -17.31 -25.42
CA MET A 643 -14.63 -17.94 -26.61
C MET A 643 -15.02 -19.42 -26.80
N ALA A 644 -15.57 -20.06 -25.77
CA ALA A 644 -16.13 -21.42 -25.90
C ALA A 644 -17.57 -21.43 -26.45
N GLN A 645 -18.21 -20.26 -26.55
CA GLN A 645 -19.59 -20.09 -27.02
C GLN A 645 -19.72 -19.28 -28.33
N ALA A 646 -18.61 -18.88 -28.94
CA ALA A 646 -18.54 -18.22 -30.25
C ALA A 646 -17.75 -19.11 -31.22
#